data_AF-A0A7R9IQ08-F1
#
_entry.id   AF-A0A7R9IQ08-F1
#
_cell.length_a   1.000
_cell.length_b   1.000
_cell.length_c   1.000
_cell.angle_alpha   90.00
_cell.angle_beta   90.00
_cell.angle_gamma   90.00
#
_symmetry.space_group_name_H-M   'P 1'
#
loop_
_entity.id
_entity.type
_entity.pdbx_description
1 polymer ?
#
loop_
_entity_poly.entity_id
_entity_poly.type
_entity_poly.pdbx_seq_one_letter_code
_entity_poly.pdbx_strand_id
1 'polypeptide(L)'
;MKQWRILRKLIGMLYSKSCRGDLGAEDPQPPLSKNAKGLFQGIYLKMLVTPPTSWPRSSATITMRPYLPWLYSIQAFTLLVNFASGVPTQQHWNSSSILDDYDDLWPASYKMQQYGVVTNMTALLNPANHSHKLPPVPTPQQMELDTNKQFELLKINYSRLLSDIDGNLREDLRSGRHLPRIVDKALRLFDLKQVMEEVETSVMSKVSCTACKADACGDVYNPTHEWKVVFPPVQKPDVTPQKAPSPGAPTFKVLHLSDTHFDPYYQEGTNADCKEPLCCRLTNGPALSTHTAAGRWGDYRKCDTPKRTVDHMLQHISSTHPDIDYILWTGDLPPHDVWNQTREENLMVLKETTAQMLQTFPGIPIFPALGNHESAPVNSFPPPFVKNDFGISWLYDELDAQWRQWLPTSVSHTVRRGAFYSVLSAEFNGEKVHVIGHIPPGHSDCLKVWSRNYYKIINRYESTIIAQFFGHTHYDEFELFYDTTDMGRVTSIAYVGPSVTPYYDLNPGYRIYYIDGDHKESTRAVVDHETWVMNLKEANLYDYPIWYKLYSTRSAYQMPSLLPQDWDNLLNKMVTDNALFDIYYKNYWKNSPVRPTCDSECKKRMICDLRSGRSHDRKELCQELESRIDGNTRTSWRTWIYNGLALSLEDMHFTLN
;
A
#
# COMPACT_ATOMS: atom_id res chain seq x y z
N MET A 1 22.11 -19.38 4.70
CA MET A 1 22.28 -20.09 6.01
C MET A 1 23.37 -19.51 6.93
N LYS A 2 24.59 -19.17 6.46
CA LYS A 2 25.63 -18.55 7.33
C LYS A 2 25.32 -17.09 7.75
N GLN A 3 24.73 -16.28 6.88
CA GLN A 3 24.30 -14.90 7.19
C GLN A 3 23.17 -14.84 8.25
N TRP A 4 22.21 -15.76 8.18
CA TRP A 4 21.14 -15.92 9.19
C TRP A 4 21.66 -16.34 10.58
N ARG A 5 22.80 -17.02 10.66
CA ARG A 5 23.46 -17.37 11.93
C ARG A 5 24.13 -16.16 12.59
N ILE A 6 24.62 -15.21 11.80
CA ILE A 6 25.24 -13.97 12.27
C ILE A 6 24.16 -13.01 12.77
N LEU A 7 23.08 -12.83 12.02
CA LEU A 7 21.92 -12.04 12.43
C LEU A 7 21.26 -12.59 13.70
N ARG A 8 21.11 -13.92 13.82
CA ARG A 8 20.67 -14.59 15.06
C ARG A 8 21.58 -14.30 16.26
N LYS A 9 22.91 -14.28 16.06
CA LYS A 9 23.88 -13.98 17.13
C LYS A 9 23.84 -12.51 17.54
N LEU A 10 23.71 -11.59 16.59
CA LEU A 10 23.58 -10.15 16.84
C LEU A 10 22.28 -9.84 17.61
N ILE A 11 21.14 -10.35 17.14
CA ILE A 11 19.84 -10.17 17.83
C ILE A 11 19.87 -10.80 19.23
N GLY A 12 20.46 -11.99 19.38
CA GLY A 12 20.63 -12.64 20.68
C GLY A 12 21.57 -11.91 21.64
N MET A 13 22.65 -11.30 21.14
CA MET A 13 23.58 -10.49 21.93
C MET A 13 22.96 -9.15 22.36
N LEU A 14 22.19 -8.50 21.49
CA LEU A 14 21.48 -7.25 21.79
C LEU A 14 20.41 -7.47 22.87
N TYR A 15 19.62 -8.55 22.77
CA TYR A 15 18.62 -8.91 23.77
C TYR A 15 19.25 -9.27 25.13
N SER A 16 20.34 -10.04 25.12
CA SER A 16 21.08 -10.43 26.34
C SER A 16 21.76 -9.25 27.04
N LYS A 17 22.15 -8.19 26.32
CA LYS A 17 22.74 -6.98 26.93
C LYS A 17 21.67 -6.02 27.44
N SER A 18 20.55 -5.87 26.71
CA SER A 18 19.46 -4.97 27.10
C SER A 18 18.81 -5.37 28.42
N CYS A 19 18.74 -6.67 28.75
CA CYS A 19 18.18 -7.13 30.03
C CYS A 19 19.24 -7.34 31.14
N ARG A 20 20.52 -7.05 30.86
CA ARG A 20 21.61 -7.06 31.86
C ARG A 20 22.01 -5.67 32.33
N GLY A 21 21.53 -4.60 31.68
CA GLY A 21 21.96 -3.23 31.96
C GLY A 21 21.59 -2.69 33.34
N ASP A 22 20.73 -3.37 34.10
CA ASP A 22 20.12 -2.81 35.32
C ASP A 22 19.98 -3.80 36.49
N LEU A 23 20.53 -5.01 36.38
CA LEU A 23 20.62 -5.92 37.52
C LEU A 23 22.05 -5.82 38.05
N GLY A 24 22.18 -5.14 39.19
CA GLY A 24 23.40 -5.14 39.97
C GLY A 24 23.97 -6.55 40.10
N ALA A 25 25.30 -6.62 40.08
CA ALA A 25 26.02 -7.87 40.27
C ALA A 25 25.50 -8.59 41.52
N GLU A 26 25.37 -9.92 41.40
CA GLU A 26 24.96 -10.89 42.43
C GLU A 26 23.48 -11.32 42.43
N ASP A 27 23.10 -12.21 41.49
CA ASP A 27 22.25 -13.38 41.79
C ASP A 27 22.25 -14.40 40.62
N PRO A 28 22.09 -15.72 40.85
CA PRO A 28 22.14 -16.73 39.80
C PRO A 28 20.82 -16.80 39.01
N GLN A 29 20.96 -17.00 37.70
CA GLN A 29 19.94 -17.17 36.66
C GLN A 29 18.58 -17.73 37.13
N PRO A 30 17.43 -17.03 36.94
CA PRO A 30 16.13 -17.68 36.91
C PRO A 30 15.89 -18.33 35.53
N PRO A 31 15.21 -19.48 35.46
CA PRO A 31 14.98 -20.19 34.20
C PRO A 31 14.02 -19.41 33.30
N LEU A 32 14.32 -19.38 31.99
CA LEU A 32 13.43 -18.91 30.92
C LEU A 32 11.99 -19.43 31.13
N SER A 33 11.03 -18.52 31.30
CA SER A 33 9.62 -18.90 31.36
C SER A 33 9.19 -19.52 30.01
N LYS A 34 8.32 -20.53 30.06
CA LYS A 34 7.84 -21.27 28.88
C LYS A 34 7.20 -20.35 27.81
N ASN A 35 6.75 -19.16 28.19
CA ASN A 35 6.13 -18.18 27.29
C ASN A 35 7.13 -17.49 26.35
N ALA A 36 8.39 -17.31 26.76
CA ALA A 36 9.42 -16.72 25.90
C ALA A 36 9.82 -17.64 24.74
N LYS A 37 9.84 -18.96 24.95
CA LYS A 37 10.11 -19.94 23.89
C LYS A 37 8.99 -19.98 22.83
N GLY A 38 7.74 -19.76 23.24
CA GLY A 38 6.58 -19.71 22.34
C GLY A 38 6.56 -18.47 21.44
N LEU A 39 6.94 -17.30 21.97
CA LEU A 39 7.01 -16.05 21.20
C LEU A 39 8.06 -16.13 20.08
N PHE A 40 9.21 -16.77 20.36
CA PHE A 40 10.27 -16.96 19.37
C PHE A 40 9.91 -18.01 18.31
N GLN A 41 9.12 -19.04 18.62
CA GLN A 41 8.61 -19.98 17.62
C GLN A 41 7.54 -19.35 16.71
N GLY A 42 6.71 -18.44 17.23
CA GLY A 42 5.71 -17.69 16.46
C GLY A 42 6.30 -16.71 15.45
N ILE A 43 7.39 -16.03 15.81
CA ILE A 43 8.15 -15.15 14.90
C ILE A 43 8.89 -15.98 13.83
N TYR A 44 9.39 -17.18 14.20
CA TYR A 44 10.10 -18.08 13.28
C TYR A 44 9.21 -18.73 12.21
N LEU A 45 7.90 -18.91 12.49
CA LEU A 45 6.97 -19.50 11.52
C LEU A 45 6.39 -18.48 10.53
N LYS A 46 6.27 -17.19 10.92
CA LYS A 46 5.73 -16.13 10.04
C LYS A 46 6.73 -15.62 9.00
N MET A 47 8.03 -15.82 9.18
CA MET A 47 9.06 -15.47 8.19
C MET A 47 9.29 -16.54 7.10
N LEU A 48 8.58 -17.68 7.15
CA LEU A 48 8.82 -18.83 6.26
C LEU A 48 7.62 -19.25 5.39
N VAL A 49 6.53 -18.49 5.34
CA VAL A 49 5.38 -18.82 4.45
C VAL A 49 4.90 -17.60 3.67
N THR A 50 5.58 -17.34 2.55
CA THR A 50 5.00 -16.86 1.27
C THR A 50 6.05 -17.11 0.17
N PRO A 51 5.97 -18.22 -0.59
CA PRO A 51 6.74 -18.33 -1.82
C PRO A 51 6.00 -17.60 -2.96
N PRO A 52 6.70 -16.85 -3.84
CA PRO A 52 6.15 -16.54 -5.16
C PRO A 52 6.10 -17.84 -5.98
N THR A 53 4.92 -18.13 -6.52
CA THR A 53 4.69 -19.24 -7.45
C THR A 53 5.45 -19.02 -8.76
N SER A 54 6.19 -20.06 -9.18
CA SER A 54 6.69 -20.40 -10.53
C SER A 54 8.22 -20.57 -10.64
N TRP A 55 8.67 -21.84 -10.61
CA TRP A 55 9.94 -22.28 -11.19
C TRP A 55 9.68 -23.55 -12.01
N PRO A 56 10.26 -23.70 -13.21
CA PRO A 56 10.00 -24.83 -14.09
C PRO A 56 10.78 -26.07 -13.62
N ARG A 57 10.11 -27.24 -13.58
CA ARG A 57 10.78 -28.53 -13.40
C ARG A 57 11.28 -29.05 -14.75
N SER A 58 12.59 -29.10 -14.93
CA SER A 58 13.23 -30.01 -15.87
C SER A 58 13.73 -31.26 -15.14
N SER A 59 13.51 -32.40 -15.79
CA SER A 59 13.84 -33.78 -15.43
C SER A 59 15.25 -34.03 -14.88
N ALA A 60 15.34 -34.72 -13.74
CA ALA A 60 16.43 -35.64 -13.43
C ALA A 60 15.96 -36.71 -12.43
N THR A 61 16.00 -37.95 -12.88
CA THR A 61 15.62 -39.18 -12.18
C THR A 61 16.69 -39.52 -11.14
N ILE A 62 16.34 -39.61 -9.86
CA ILE A 62 17.10 -40.41 -8.88
C ILE A 62 16.11 -41.21 -8.03
N THR A 63 16.16 -42.51 -8.24
CA THR A 63 15.49 -43.59 -7.51
C THR A 63 15.96 -43.68 -6.07
N MET A 64 15.03 -43.78 -5.10
CA MET A 64 15.11 -44.74 -4.01
C MET A 64 13.70 -45.16 -3.55
N ARG A 65 13.56 -46.48 -3.34
CA ARG A 65 12.35 -47.26 -3.03
C ARG A 65 12.03 -47.25 -1.51
N PRO A 66 10.86 -47.80 -1.10
CA PRO A 66 10.04 -47.30 0.01
C PRO A 66 10.13 -48.14 1.30
N TYR A 67 9.67 -47.58 2.42
CA TYR A 67 9.10 -48.35 3.54
C TYR A 67 7.89 -47.60 4.16
N LEU A 68 6.79 -48.35 4.28
CA LEU A 68 5.49 -48.12 4.94
C LEU A 68 5.37 -49.27 6.02
N PRO A 69 4.32 -49.39 6.86
CA PRO A 69 3.96 -48.63 8.07
C PRO A 69 3.51 -49.53 9.27
N TRP A 70 3.44 -49.03 10.52
CA TRP A 70 2.63 -49.62 11.63
C TRP A 70 2.27 -48.48 12.60
N LEU A 71 1.03 -48.03 12.91
CA LEU A 71 -0.24 -48.57 13.44
C LEU A 71 -0.31 -48.85 14.96
N TYR A 72 -1.50 -48.52 15.52
CA TYR A 72 -2.10 -48.77 16.86
C TYR A 72 -1.96 -47.71 17.97
N SER A 73 -2.90 -47.49 18.91
CA SER A 73 -4.38 -47.49 19.02
C SER A 73 -4.72 -47.06 20.48
N ILE A 74 -5.60 -46.07 20.72
CA ILE A 74 -6.93 -46.16 21.41
C ILE A 74 -6.98 -46.32 22.96
N GLN A 75 -7.88 -45.53 23.59
CA GLN A 75 -8.57 -45.64 24.91
C GLN A 75 -7.79 -45.22 26.18
N ALA A 76 -8.34 -44.60 27.24
CA ALA A 76 -9.68 -44.13 27.63
C ALA A 76 -9.54 -43.22 28.88
N PHE A 77 -10.48 -42.29 29.13
CA PHE A 77 -11.32 -42.21 30.36
C PHE A 77 -12.05 -40.85 30.48
N THR A 78 -13.35 -40.95 30.71
CA THR A 78 -14.29 -39.88 31.07
C THR A 78 -14.86 -40.23 32.44
N LEU A 79 -15.01 -39.28 33.39
CA LEU A 79 -16.25 -39.01 34.16
C LEU A 79 -16.09 -38.16 35.44
N LEU A 80 -17.18 -37.41 35.72
CA LEU A 80 -17.65 -36.70 36.94
C LEU A 80 -17.10 -35.27 37.16
N VAL A 81 -17.82 -34.14 36.95
CA VAL A 81 -19.21 -33.66 37.21
C VAL A 81 -19.42 -33.05 38.61
N ASN A 82 -19.53 -31.70 38.61
CA ASN A 82 -20.53 -30.83 39.30
C ASN A 82 -20.24 -29.95 40.55
N PHE A 83 -20.68 -28.69 40.38
CA PHE A 83 -21.31 -27.69 41.29
C PHE A 83 -20.49 -26.87 42.33
N ALA A 84 -20.40 -25.56 42.08
CA ALA A 84 -20.83 -24.44 42.96
C ALA A 84 -20.58 -23.09 42.22
N SER A 85 -21.59 -22.44 41.62
CA SER A 85 -22.34 -21.28 42.16
C SER A 85 -21.50 -20.17 42.81
N GLY A 86 -21.41 -19.00 42.17
CA GLY A 86 -20.85 -17.80 42.78
C GLY A 86 -20.91 -16.53 41.90
N VAL A 87 -22.02 -15.80 41.99
CA VAL A 87 -22.15 -14.34 41.76
C VAL A 87 -22.72 -13.80 43.08
N PRO A 88 -22.52 -12.55 43.55
CA PRO A 88 -21.48 -11.53 43.32
C PRO A 88 -20.81 -11.06 44.65
N THR A 89 -19.75 -10.25 44.59
CA THR A 89 -19.53 -9.20 45.63
C THR A 89 -19.06 -7.90 44.98
N GLN A 90 -19.91 -6.88 45.09
CA GLN A 90 -19.50 -5.48 45.08
C GLN A 90 -18.54 -5.28 46.25
N GLN A 91 -17.34 -4.77 46.00
CA GLN A 91 -16.63 -4.00 47.02
C GLN A 91 -16.68 -2.53 46.62
N HIS A 92 -17.52 -1.80 47.34
CA HIS A 92 -17.38 -0.38 47.55
C HIS A 92 -15.98 -0.09 48.09
N TRP A 93 -15.16 0.61 47.31
CA TRP A 93 -14.12 1.47 47.88
C TRP A 93 -14.69 2.88 47.90
N ASN A 94 -15.09 3.28 49.11
CA ASN A 94 -15.45 4.65 49.39
C ASN A 94 -14.18 5.51 49.37
N SER A 95 -14.31 6.68 48.78
CA SER A 95 -13.29 7.69 48.56
C SER A 95 -12.61 8.13 49.87
N SER A 96 -11.28 8.23 49.84
CA SER A 96 -10.55 9.40 50.35
C SER A 96 -9.04 9.19 50.19
N SER A 97 -8.39 10.24 49.70
CA SER A 97 -6.97 10.42 49.36
C SER A 97 -6.56 10.03 47.93
N ILE A 98 -5.98 11.03 47.25
CA ILE A 98 -5.54 11.08 45.85
C ILE A 98 -6.65 11.45 44.84
N LEU A 99 -7.38 12.51 45.18
CA LEU A 99 -7.84 13.52 44.22
C LEU A 99 -6.99 14.75 44.53
N ASP A 100 -5.99 15.03 43.71
CA ASP A 100 -5.45 16.36 43.42
C ASP A 100 -4.46 16.18 42.25
N ASP A 101 -4.58 17.04 41.25
CA ASP A 101 -3.78 17.17 40.02
C ASP A 101 -4.06 16.19 38.86
N TYR A 102 -5.25 16.28 38.26
CA TYR A 102 -5.45 16.20 36.80
C TYR A 102 -6.80 16.87 36.43
N ASP A 103 -6.87 18.18 36.66
CA ASP A 103 -7.91 19.06 36.12
C ASP A 103 -7.19 20.30 35.54
N ASP A 104 -6.94 20.29 34.24
CA ASP A 104 -6.98 21.47 33.37
C ASP A 104 -6.52 21.07 31.96
N LEU A 105 -7.49 20.95 31.04
CA LEU A 105 -7.45 21.37 29.62
C LEU A 105 -8.58 20.68 28.81
N TRP A 106 -9.82 20.85 29.29
CA TRP A 106 -10.99 20.88 28.42
C TRP A 106 -12.05 21.79 29.06
N PRO A 107 -12.28 23.02 28.58
CA PRO A 107 -13.52 23.72 28.89
C PRO A 107 -14.53 23.46 27.79
N ALA A 108 -15.42 22.50 28.04
CA ALA A 108 -16.73 22.48 27.43
C ALA A 108 -17.62 23.48 28.19
N SER A 109 -17.64 24.74 27.76
CA SER A 109 -18.80 25.63 27.91
C SER A 109 -18.59 26.92 27.12
N TYR A 110 -19.01 26.94 25.85
CA TYR A 110 -19.37 28.20 25.21
C TYR A 110 -20.78 28.10 24.67
N LYS A 111 -21.61 28.97 25.23
CA LYS A 111 -22.99 29.23 24.83
C LYS A 111 -23.05 29.49 23.33
N MET A 112 -23.94 28.78 22.64
CA MET A 112 -24.55 29.29 21.40
C MET A 112 -25.30 30.58 21.73
N GLN A 113 -24.73 31.73 21.42
CA GLN A 113 -25.44 32.93 20.95
C GLN A 113 -24.42 34.03 20.63
N GLN A 114 -24.61 34.67 19.46
CA GLN A 114 -23.87 35.80 18.90
C GLN A 114 -22.46 35.53 18.35
N TYR A 115 -22.39 34.90 17.17
CA TYR A 115 -21.57 35.44 16.08
C TYR A 115 -22.34 35.28 14.77
N GLY A 116 -22.47 36.39 14.05
CA GLY A 116 -23.34 36.54 12.89
C GLY A 116 -22.98 35.61 11.74
N VAL A 117 -24.03 35.19 11.04
CA VAL A 117 -24.00 34.58 9.72
C VAL A 117 -23.10 35.43 8.80
N VAL A 118 -21.97 34.87 8.36
CA VAL A 118 -21.18 35.45 7.26
C VAL A 118 -21.72 34.88 5.95
N THR A 119 -22.84 35.42 5.50
CA THR A 119 -23.32 35.29 4.12
C THR A 119 -22.49 36.22 3.23
N ASN A 120 -21.28 35.81 2.87
CA ASN A 120 -20.59 36.23 1.64
C ASN A 120 -19.18 35.60 1.59
N MET A 121 -19.07 34.42 0.99
CA MET A 121 -17.80 33.99 0.39
C MET A 121 -17.74 34.60 -1.01
N THR A 122 -16.91 35.63 -1.18
CA THR A 122 -16.52 36.13 -2.49
C THR A 122 -15.70 35.08 -3.25
N ALA A 123 -16.03 34.89 -4.52
CA ALA A 123 -15.40 33.98 -5.46
C ALA A 123 -13.87 34.14 -5.55
N LEU A 124 -13.20 33.06 -6.00
CA LEU A 124 -11.75 32.82 -6.10
C LEU A 124 -10.95 33.77 -7.03
N LEU A 125 -11.36 35.03 -7.24
CA LEU A 125 -10.63 36.02 -8.05
C LEU A 125 -10.72 37.46 -7.52
N ASN A 126 -9.69 37.95 -6.81
CA ASN A 126 -8.87 39.16 -7.13
C ASN A 126 -7.87 39.56 -5.98
N PRO A 127 -6.77 40.28 -6.30
CA PRO A 127 -5.54 40.32 -5.48
C PRO A 127 -5.47 41.51 -4.50
N ALA A 128 -4.71 41.34 -3.40
CA ALA A 128 -4.23 42.46 -2.58
C ALA A 128 -2.84 42.18 -1.96
N ASN A 129 -2.05 43.25 -1.89
CA ASN A 129 -0.59 43.31 -1.83
C ASN A 129 -0.09 43.65 -0.41
N HIS A 130 0.68 42.82 0.31
CA HIS A 130 1.38 43.23 1.55
C HIS A 130 2.64 42.39 1.88
N SER A 131 3.66 43.06 2.46
CA SER A 131 5.00 42.55 2.81
C SER A 131 5.24 42.50 4.33
N HIS A 132 5.98 41.50 4.86
CA HIS A 132 6.40 41.46 6.27
C HIS A 132 7.83 40.91 6.51
N LYS A 133 8.49 41.40 7.58
CA LYS A 133 9.89 41.13 8.03
C LYS A 133 9.95 40.18 9.24
N LEU A 134 11.07 39.46 9.39
CA LEU A 134 11.36 38.46 10.45
C LEU A 134 12.20 39.00 11.63
N PRO A 135 12.16 38.37 12.84
CA PRO A 135 12.94 38.75 14.02
C PRO A 135 14.34 38.08 14.12
N PRO A 136 15.25 38.54 15.02
CA PRO A 136 16.70 38.31 14.93
C PRO A 136 17.25 37.10 15.69
N VAL A 137 18.49 36.72 15.35
CA VAL A 137 19.21 35.47 15.70
C VAL A 137 20.14 35.64 16.94
N PRO A 138 20.31 34.60 17.80
CA PRO A 138 21.22 34.64 18.96
C PRO A 138 22.72 34.66 18.61
N THR A 139 23.55 35.11 19.55
CA THR A 139 24.99 35.32 19.33
C THR A 139 25.86 34.06 19.47
N PRO A 140 26.98 33.93 18.73
CA PRO A 140 27.80 32.71 18.65
C PRO A 140 28.34 32.15 19.97
N GLN A 141 28.62 33.02 20.95
CA GLN A 141 29.20 32.62 22.25
C GLN A 141 28.21 31.85 23.15
N GLN A 142 26.90 32.07 22.99
CA GLN A 142 25.87 31.29 23.69
C GLN A 142 25.68 29.91 23.05
N MET A 143 25.86 29.81 21.74
CA MET A 143 25.79 28.52 21.03
C MET A 143 26.99 27.63 21.41
N GLU A 144 28.18 28.20 21.57
CA GLU A 144 29.40 27.43 21.89
C GLU A 144 29.42 26.90 23.34
N LEU A 145 28.87 27.64 24.30
CA LEU A 145 28.82 27.21 25.71
C LEU A 145 27.82 26.07 25.95
N ASP A 146 26.64 26.13 25.33
CA ASP A 146 25.61 25.08 25.45
C ASP A 146 26.01 23.80 24.69
N THR A 147 26.75 23.96 23.58
CA THR A 147 27.30 22.84 22.80
C THR A 147 28.38 22.10 23.59
N ASN A 148 29.34 22.80 24.20
CA ASN A 148 30.43 22.17 24.96
C ASN A 148 29.96 21.46 26.24
N LYS A 149 28.85 21.91 26.84
CA LYS A 149 28.22 21.28 28.01
C LYS A 149 27.48 19.98 27.66
N GLN A 150 26.96 19.88 26.43
CA GLN A 150 26.37 18.65 25.89
C GLN A 150 27.44 17.61 25.51
N PHE A 151 28.62 18.05 25.07
CA PHE A 151 29.72 17.15 24.65
C PHE A 151 30.44 16.43 25.80
N GLU A 152 30.48 17.00 27.02
CA GLU A 152 31.12 16.36 28.19
C GLU A 152 30.31 15.18 28.77
N LEU A 153 28.98 15.14 28.56
CA LEU A 153 28.08 14.14 29.17
C LEU A 153 27.97 12.81 28.39
N LEU A 154 28.53 12.70 27.19
CA LEU A 154 28.33 11.56 26.27
C LEU A 154 29.54 10.63 26.09
N LYS A 155 30.32 10.37 27.15
CA LYS A 155 31.46 9.44 27.09
C LYS A 155 31.04 7.95 27.08
N ILE A 156 30.50 7.47 25.95
CA ILE A 156 30.84 6.16 25.36
C ILE A 156 30.94 6.36 23.84
N ASN A 157 32.14 6.17 23.31
CA ASN A 157 32.49 6.51 21.93
C ASN A 157 32.09 5.38 20.96
N TYR A 158 30.83 5.39 20.51
CA TYR A 158 30.31 4.50 19.47
C TYR A 158 30.97 4.74 18.10
N SER A 159 31.55 5.92 17.87
CA SER A 159 32.33 6.24 16.68
C SER A 159 33.61 5.39 16.58
N ARG A 160 34.17 4.91 17.70
CA ARG A 160 35.33 4.01 17.72
C ARG A 160 34.96 2.58 17.31
N LEU A 161 33.79 2.09 17.73
CA LEU A 161 33.26 0.79 17.30
C LEU A 161 32.89 0.79 15.81
N LEU A 162 32.33 1.91 15.33
CA LEU A 162 32.02 2.14 13.92
C LEU A 162 33.30 2.31 13.07
N SER A 163 34.31 3.00 13.60
CA SER A 163 35.66 3.11 13.02
C SER A 163 36.34 1.74 12.89
N ASP A 164 36.16 0.84 13.86
CA ASP A 164 36.74 -0.51 13.81
C ASP A 164 35.99 -1.41 12.81
N ILE A 165 34.68 -1.23 12.63
CA ILE A 165 33.90 -1.96 11.61
C ILE A 165 34.23 -1.43 10.21
N ASP A 166 34.33 -0.11 10.04
CA ASP A 166 34.71 0.54 8.78
C ASP A 166 36.19 0.30 8.44
N GLY A 167 37.05 0.20 9.46
CA GLY A 167 38.46 -0.18 9.35
C GLY A 167 38.65 -1.63 8.89
N ASN A 168 37.89 -2.57 9.46
CA ASN A 168 37.86 -3.97 8.99
C ASN A 168 37.30 -4.10 7.56
N LEU A 169 36.32 -3.26 7.18
CA LEU A 169 35.81 -3.18 5.80
C LEU A 169 36.86 -2.63 4.81
N ARG A 170 37.65 -1.63 5.22
CA ARG A 170 38.77 -1.09 4.42
C ARG A 170 39.90 -2.10 4.25
N GLU A 171 40.16 -2.97 5.22
CA GLU A 171 41.10 -4.09 5.07
C GLU A 171 40.57 -5.18 4.11
N ASP A 172 39.27 -5.49 4.13
CA ASP A 172 38.64 -6.44 3.18
C ASP A 172 38.63 -5.90 1.73
N LEU A 173 38.44 -4.58 1.56
CA LEU A 173 38.55 -3.89 0.26
C LEU A 173 40.00 -3.78 -0.25
N ARG A 174 40.98 -3.57 0.64
CA ARG A 174 42.42 -3.55 0.29
C ARG A 174 42.98 -4.96 0.03
N SER A 175 42.37 -6.00 0.60
CA SER A 175 42.78 -7.40 0.41
C SER A 175 42.12 -8.11 -0.79
N GLY A 176 41.32 -7.40 -1.58
CA GLY A 176 40.76 -7.91 -2.84
C GLY A 176 39.66 -8.95 -2.69
N ARG A 177 39.04 -9.08 -1.50
CA ARG A 177 37.90 -9.99 -1.31
C ARG A 177 36.61 -9.30 -1.72
N HIS A 178 36.24 -9.44 -3.00
CA HIS A 178 34.93 -8.98 -3.48
C HIS A 178 33.80 -9.74 -2.78
N LEU A 179 33.02 -9.04 -1.96
CA LEU A 179 31.65 -9.46 -1.63
C LEU A 179 30.84 -9.50 -2.93
N PRO A 180 30.01 -10.53 -3.17
CA PRO A 180 29.14 -10.58 -4.34
C PRO A 180 28.31 -9.30 -4.43
N ARG A 181 28.15 -8.69 -5.62
CA ARG A 181 27.40 -7.43 -5.83
C ARG A 181 26.02 -7.39 -5.16
N ILE A 182 25.37 -8.54 -5.03
CA ILE A 182 24.07 -8.69 -4.35
C ILE A 182 24.15 -8.40 -2.84
N VAL A 183 25.29 -8.63 -2.19
CA VAL A 183 25.49 -8.36 -0.76
C VAL A 183 25.75 -6.87 -0.54
N ASP A 184 26.51 -6.20 -1.42
CA ASP A 184 26.70 -4.74 -1.37
C ASP A 184 25.36 -4.00 -1.60
N LYS A 185 24.60 -4.41 -2.62
CA LYS A 185 23.26 -3.86 -2.89
C LYS A 185 22.28 -4.12 -1.75
N ALA A 186 22.29 -5.32 -1.17
CA ALA A 186 21.45 -5.63 0.00
C ALA A 186 21.81 -4.76 1.21
N LEU A 187 23.09 -4.47 1.45
CA LEU A 187 23.52 -3.60 2.56
C LEU A 187 23.10 -2.14 2.35
N ARG A 188 23.09 -1.65 1.10
CA ARG A 188 22.59 -0.30 0.75
C ARG A 188 21.06 -0.19 0.87
N LEU A 189 20.35 -1.25 0.46
CA LEU A 189 18.88 -1.32 0.48
C LEU A 189 18.30 -1.23 1.91
N PHE A 190 19.09 -1.55 2.93
CA PHE A 190 18.65 -1.56 4.32
C PHE A 190 19.17 -0.38 5.15
N ASP A 191 19.79 0.68 4.57
CA ASP A 191 20.49 1.78 5.27
C ASP A 191 20.67 1.48 6.77
N LEU A 192 21.65 0.66 7.09
CA LEU A 192 21.71 -0.02 8.38
C LEU A 192 21.72 0.96 9.56
N LYS A 193 22.13 2.21 9.34
CA LYS A 193 22.04 3.28 10.34
C LYS A 193 20.60 3.69 10.58
N GLN A 194 19.83 3.92 9.52
CA GLN A 194 18.41 4.22 9.62
C GLN A 194 17.61 3.04 10.19
N VAL A 195 17.86 1.81 9.74
CA VAL A 195 17.20 0.63 10.32
C VAL A 195 17.55 0.48 11.80
N MET A 196 18.78 0.76 12.21
CA MET A 196 19.15 0.77 13.62
C MET A 196 18.46 1.90 14.40
N GLU A 197 18.39 3.12 13.87
CA GLU A 197 17.66 4.23 14.49
C GLU A 197 16.17 3.90 14.61
N GLU A 198 15.54 3.37 13.57
CA GLU A 198 14.14 2.92 13.59
C GLU A 198 13.95 1.78 14.60
N VAL A 199 14.85 0.80 14.66
CA VAL A 199 14.80 -0.26 15.66
C VAL A 199 15.00 0.29 17.07
N GLU A 200 15.90 1.25 17.29
CA GLU A 200 16.20 1.88 18.57
C GLU A 200 15.08 2.82 19.03
N THR A 201 14.40 3.52 18.12
CA THR A 201 13.32 4.46 18.41
C THR A 201 11.93 3.79 18.46
N SER A 202 11.71 2.72 17.68
CA SER A 202 10.41 2.06 17.50
C SER A 202 10.26 0.72 18.24
N VAL A 203 11.26 -0.18 18.22
CA VAL A 203 11.03 -1.60 18.55
C VAL A 203 11.85 -2.14 19.71
N MET A 204 13.16 -1.89 19.83
CA MET A 204 13.99 -2.64 20.79
C MET A 204 14.18 -1.95 22.14
N SER A 205 14.38 -0.63 22.21
CA SER A 205 14.59 0.05 23.50
C SER A 205 13.36 -0.02 24.40
N LYS A 206 12.16 0.04 23.82
CA LYS A 206 10.89 0.08 24.55
C LYS A 206 10.27 -1.31 24.77
N VAL A 207 10.30 -2.22 23.78
CA VAL A 207 9.78 -3.60 23.94
C VAL A 207 10.67 -4.46 24.85
N SER A 208 12.00 -4.29 24.82
CA SER A 208 12.88 -4.99 25.77
C SER A 208 12.64 -4.54 27.22
N CYS A 209 12.22 -3.29 27.42
CA CYS A 209 11.88 -2.75 28.75
C CYS A 209 10.63 -3.44 29.32
N THR A 210 9.55 -3.56 28.53
CA THR A 210 8.32 -4.26 28.95
C THR A 210 8.51 -5.76 29.12
N ALA A 211 9.33 -6.39 28.26
CA ALA A 211 9.60 -7.83 28.35
C ALA A 211 10.47 -8.20 29.57
N CYS A 212 11.30 -7.27 30.06
CA CYS A 212 12.22 -7.51 31.18
C CYS A 212 11.80 -6.85 32.49
N LYS A 213 10.91 -5.85 32.47
CA LYS A 213 10.28 -5.24 33.65
C LYS A 213 8.78 -5.07 33.38
N ALA A 214 7.99 -6.10 33.70
CA ALA A 214 6.53 -5.98 33.69
C ALA A 214 6.11 -4.73 34.51
N ASP A 215 5.33 -3.85 33.87
CA ASP A 215 4.76 -2.61 34.42
C ASP A 215 5.68 -1.43 34.79
N ALA A 216 7.01 -1.49 34.58
CA ALA A 216 7.90 -0.38 34.99
C ALA A 216 8.31 0.59 33.87
N CYS A 217 7.92 0.34 32.62
CA CYS A 217 8.30 1.17 31.48
C CYS A 217 7.03 1.69 30.79
N GLY A 218 6.95 3.01 30.57
CA GLY A 218 5.78 3.67 29.96
C GLY A 218 5.40 3.12 28.57
N ASP A 219 4.27 3.58 28.05
CA ASP A 219 3.63 3.03 26.86
C ASP A 219 4.59 2.91 25.66
N VAL A 220 4.78 1.67 25.21
CA VAL A 220 5.60 1.35 24.04
C VAL A 220 4.82 1.69 22.77
N TYR A 221 5.43 2.46 21.87
CA TYR A 221 4.89 2.64 20.52
C TYR A 221 4.87 1.28 19.82
N ASN A 222 3.68 0.72 19.64
CA ASN A 222 3.47 -0.50 18.88
C ASN A 222 2.59 -0.15 17.67
N PRO A 223 3.14 -0.15 16.44
CA PRO A 223 2.38 0.21 15.23
C PRO A 223 1.27 -0.80 14.90
N THR A 224 1.31 -1.99 15.51
CA THR A 224 0.28 -3.03 15.39
C THR A 224 -0.69 -3.08 16.57
N HIS A 225 -0.53 -2.20 17.57
CA HIS A 225 -1.46 -2.09 18.68
C HIS A 225 -2.86 -1.76 18.16
N GLU A 226 -3.89 -2.48 18.65
CA GLU A 226 -5.27 -2.22 18.27
C GLU A 226 -5.73 -0.86 18.82
N TRP A 227 -6.07 0.06 17.92
CA TRP A 227 -6.64 1.37 18.26
C TRP A 227 -7.97 1.57 17.53
N LYS A 228 -8.78 2.51 18.02
CA LYS A 228 -10.07 2.83 17.42
C LYS A 228 -10.17 4.34 17.18
N VAL A 229 -10.65 4.71 15.99
CA VAL A 229 -11.06 6.09 15.71
C VAL A 229 -12.24 6.44 16.59
N VAL A 230 -12.17 7.60 17.24
CA VAL A 230 -13.29 8.18 17.98
C VAL A 230 -14.11 8.99 16.99
N PHE A 231 -15.38 8.65 16.85
CA PHE A 231 -16.32 9.41 16.04
C PHE A 231 -16.88 10.59 16.82
N PRO A 232 -17.20 11.71 16.15
CA PRO A 232 -17.93 12.79 16.80
C PRO A 232 -19.28 12.26 17.32
N PRO A 233 -19.85 12.84 18.38
CA PRO A 233 -21.13 12.41 18.98
C PRO A 233 -22.33 12.82 18.10
N VAL A 234 -22.16 12.81 16.78
CA VAL A 234 -23.19 13.08 15.79
C VAL A 234 -23.70 11.73 15.28
N GLN A 235 -25.01 11.52 15.37
CA GLN A 235 -25.65 10.30 14.88
C GLN A 235 -25.40 10.12 13.38
N LYS A 236 -25.07 8.89 12.97
CA LYS A 236 -24.97 8.53 11.56
C LYS A 236 -26.34 8.79 10.89
N PRO A 237 -26.41 9.55 9.78
CA PRO A 237 -27.66 9.74 9.06
C PRO A 237 -28.27 8.42 8.60
N ASP A 238 -29.59 8.40 8.42
CA ASP A 238 -30.27 7.21 7.89
C ASP A 238 -29.73 6.81 6.52
N VAL A 239 -29.64 5.50 6.29
CA VAL A 239 -29.12 4.94 5.04
C VAL A 239 -30.12 5.22 3.92
N THR A 240 -29.76 6.11 3.00
CA THR A 240 -30.51 6.36 1.77
C THR A 240 -29.83 5.66 0.59
N PRO A 241 -30.56 4.89 -0.24
CA PRO A 241 -30.00 4.31 -1.45
C PRO A 241 -29.37 5.37 -2.34
N GLN A 242 -28.14 5.12 -2.80
CA GLN A 242 -27.50 5.98 -3.79
C GLN A 242 -28.31 5.93 -5.09
N LYS A 243 -28.58 7.11 -5.67
CA LYS A 243 -29.29 7.23 -6.93
C LYS A 243 -28.29 7.29 -8.06
N ALA A 244 -28.57 6.57 -9.15
CA ALA A 244 -27.78 6.74 -10.36
C ALA A 244 -28.02 8.16 -10.92
N PRO A 245 -26.99 8.81 -11.50
CA PRO A 245 -27.14 10.07 -12.21
C PRO A 245 -28.22 9.99 -13.30
N SER A 246 -28.93 11.10 -13.51
CA SER A 246 -29.99 11.17 -14.52
C SER A 246 -29.39 11.00 -15.93
N PRO A 247 -30.04 10.24 -16.84
CA PRO A 247 -29.56 10.10 -18.21
C PRO A 247 -29.41 11.48 -18.88
N GLY A 248 -28.23 11.76 -19.42
CA GLY A 248 -27.94 13.05 -20.08
C GLY A 248 -27.61 14.21 -19.14
N ALA A 249 -27.48 13.98 -17.83
CA ALA A 249 -26.92 14.98 -16.91
C ALA A 249 -25.49 15.36 -17.35
N PRO A 250 -25.06 16.62 -17.12
CA PRO A 250 -23.69 17.04 -17.40
C PRO A 250 -22.71 16.21 -16.58
N THR A 251 -21.55 15.89 -17.16
CA THR A 251 -20.50 15.13 -16.49
C THR A 251 -19.17 15.88 -16.53
N PHE A 252 -18.36 15.67 -15.51
CA PHE A 252 -16.93 15.98 -15.56
C PHE A 252 -16.16 14.83 -16.17
N LYS A 253 -15.18 15.14 -17.00
CA LYS A 253 -14.21 14.20 -17.55
C LYS A 253 -12.89 14.34 -16.80
N VAL A 254 -12.50 13.25 -16.14
CA VAL A 254 -11.45 13.29 -15.12
C VAL A 254 -10.37 12.30 -15.46
N LEU A 255 -9.15 12.80 -15.64
CA LEU A 255 -8.00 11.94 -15.88
C LEU A 255 -7.48 11.39 -14.55
N HIS A 256 -7.13 10.11 -14.53
CA HIS A 256 -6.41 9.49 -13.42
C HIS A 256 -5.10 8.90 -13.91
N LEU A 257 -4.00 9.45 -13.40
CA LEU A 257 -2.63 9.00 -13.62
C LEU A 257 -2.07 8.41 -12.33
N SER A 258 -1.37 7.29 -12.45
CA SER A 258 -0.74 6.61 -11.32
C SER A 258 0.48 5.82 -11.78
N ASP A 259 1.45 5.65 -10.88
CA ASP A 259 2.55 4.68 -11.01
C ASP A 259 3.30 4.86 -12.34
N THR A 260 3.78 6.09 -12.57
CA THR A 260 4.55 6.42 -13.78
C THR A 260 5.89 5.73 -13.80
N HIS A 261 6.53 5.60 -12.62
CA HIS A 261 7.87 5.08 -12.45
C HIS A 261 8.78 5.47 -13.62
N PHE A 262 8.97 6.79 -13.76
CA PHE A 262 9.82 7.32 -14.80
C PHE A 262 11.27 6.92 -14.47
N ASP A 263 11.88 6.13 -15.37
CA ASP A 263 13.27 5.74 -15.26
C ASP A 263 14.16 6.64 -16.13
N PRO A 264 14.89 7.59 -15.52
CA PRO A 264 15.81 8.47 -16.26
C PRO A 264 17.01 7.70 -16.84
N TYR A 265 17.25 6.47 -16.40
CA TYR A 265 18.38 5.64 -16.82
C TYR A 265 17.97 4.51 -17.77
N TYR A 266 16.70 4.44 -18.18
CA TYR A 266 16.24 3.46 -19.17
C TYR A 266 16.98 3.65 -20.49
N GLN A 267 17.51 2.55 -21.03
CA GLN A 267 18.23 2.54 -22.28
C GLN A 267 17.80 1.36 -23.17
N GLU A 268 17.23 1.69 -24.32
CA GLU A 268 16.91 0.74 -25.40
C GLU A 268 18.14 -0.12 -25.77
N GLY A 269 17.90 -1.41 -26.03
CA GLY A 269 18.94 -2.37 -26.44
C GLY A 269 19.78 -2.96 -25.30
N THR A 270 19.63 -2.46 -24.08
CA THR A 270 20.32 -3.03 -22.90
C THR A 270 19.66 -4.33 -22.43
N ASN A 271 20.34 -5.04 -21.52
CA ASN A 271 19.85 -6.31 -21.02
C ASN A 271 18.60 -6.13 -20.13
N ALA A 272 17.45 -6.58 -20.65
CA ALA A 272 16.18 -6.59 -19.95
C ALA A 272 15.95 -7.87 -19.12
N ASP A 273 16.80 -8.90 -19.26
CA ASP A 273 16.81 -10.12 -18.42
C ASP A 273 18.08 -10.18 -17.53
N CYS A 274 18.30 -9.13 -16.76
CA CYS A 274 19.51 -8.92 -15.99
C CYS A 274 19.56 -9.66 -14.63
N LYS A 275 18.49 -10.39 -14.26
CA LYS A 275 18.31 -11.06 -12.95
C LYS A 275 18.40 -10.13 -11.73
N GLU A 276 18.28 -8.82 -11.93
CA GLU A 276 18.13 -7.83 -10.86
C GLU A 276 16.65 -7.45 -10.70
N PRO A 277 16.26 -6.77 -9.61
CA PRO A 277 14.87 -6.34 -9.43
C PRO A 277 14.43 -5.27 -10.44
N LEU A 278 15.37 -4.56 -11.07
CA LEU A 278 15.13 -3.62 -12.18
C LEU A 278 16.26 -3.76 -13.20
N CYS A 279 15.89 -3.81 -14.48
CA CYS A 279 16.75 -3.98 -15.64
C CYS A 279 16.54 -2.84 -16.64
N CYS A 280 16.96 -3.04 -17.91
CA CYS A 280 16.82 -2.06 -19.00
C CYS A 280 17.61 -0.76 -18.81
N ARG A 281 18.66 -0.75 -17.99
CA ARG A 281 19.55 0.39 -17.80
C ARG A 281 20.93 0.12 -18.39
N LEU A 282 21.67 1.19 -18.66
CA LEU A 282 23.08 1.11 -19.10
C LEU A 282 23.95 0.24 -18.17
N THR A 283 23.68 0.30 -16.85
CA THR A 283 24.39 -0.49 -15.84
C THR A 283 24.18 -2.00 -15.95
N ASN A 284 23.13 -2.45 -16.64
CA ASN A 284 22.87 -3.87 -16.88
C ASN A 284 23.67 -4.42 -18.08
N GLY A 285 24.35 -3.56 -18.82
CA GLY A 285 25.14 -3.92 -20.00
C GLY A 285 24.28 -4.14 -21.26
N PRO A 286 24.92 -4.31 -22.43
CA PRO A 286 24.21 -4.61 -23.66
C PRO A 286 23.55 -5.99 -23.59
N ALA A 287 22.41 -6.15 -24.26
CA ALA A 287 21.78 -7.45 -24.39
C ALA A 287 22.65 -8.42 -25.21
N LEU A 288 22.64 -9.70 -24.82
CA LEU A 288 23.39 -10.75 -25.51
C LEU A 288 22.70 -11.18 -26.81
N SER A 289 21.41 -10.89 -26.96
CA SER A 289 20.60 -11.20 -28.13
C SER A 289 19.45 -10.20 -28.26
N THR A 290 18.88 -10.11 -29.46
CA THR A 290 17.68 -9.28 -29.72
C THR A 290 16.49 -9.66 -28.85
N HIS A 291 16.36 -10.93 -28.45
CA HIS A 291 15.31 -11.40 -27.54
C HIS A 291 15.50 -10.91 -26.09
N THR A 292 16.73 -10.61 -25.68
CA THR A 292 17.06 -10.11 -24.33
C THR A 292 17.20 -8.58 -24.28
N ALA A 293 17.09 -7.93 -25.44
CA ALA A 293 17.16 -6.48 -25.57
C ALA A 293 15.91 -5.80 -25.01
N ALA A 294 16.14 -4.72 -24.26
CA ALA A 294 15.14 -3.76 -23.84
C ALA A 294 14.50 -3.09 -25.06
N GLY A 295 13.18 -3.07 -25.09
CA GLY A 295 12.41 -2.37 -26.12
C GLY A 295 12.67 -0.85 -26.13
N ARG A 296 12.26 -0.20 -27.20
CA ARG A 296 12.37 1.26 -27.33
C ARG A 296 11.39 2.00 -26.43
N TRP A 297 10.15 1.53 -26.40
CA TRP A 297 9.01 2.18 -25.72
C TRP A 297 8.76 1.61 -24.32
N GLY A 298 9.66 0.76 -23.82
CA GLY A 298 9.49 0.00 -22.58
C GLY A 298 9.65 -1.50 -22.83
N ASP A 299 9.62 -2.28 -21.75
CA ASP A 299 9.76 -3.72 -21.80
C ASP A 299 8.80 -4.40 -20.81
N TYR A 300 8.29 -5.59 -21.15
CA TYR A 300 7.40 -6.34 -20.25
C TYR A 300 8.12 -6.99 -19.06
N ARG A 301 9.45 -7.10 -19.10
CA ARG A 301 10.21 -7.65 -17.97
C ARG A 301 10.28 -6.62 -16.83
N LYS A 302 11.20 -6.85 -15.89
CA LYS A 302 11.44 -5.97 -14.74
C LYS A 302 12.11 -4.67 -15.18
N CYS A 303 11.37 -3.82 -15.88
CA CYS A 303 11.83 -2.55 -16.40
C CYS A 303 10.76 -1.49 -16.19
N ASP A 304 11.19 -0.28 -15.89
CA ASP A 304 10.34 0.88 -15.70
C ASP A 304 10.21 1.71 -16.99
N THR A 305 9.55 2.86 -16.89
CA THR A 305 9.10 3.61 -18.06
C THR A 305 10.17 4.55 -18.58
N PRO A 306 10.60 4.46 -19.86
CA PRO A 306 11.47 5.47 -20.45
C PRO A 306 10.74 6.80 -20.63
N LYS A 307 11.49 7.91 -20.53
CA LYS A 307 10.97 9.27 -20.74
C LYS A 307 10.09 9.41 -21.97
N ARG A 308 10.52 8.84 -23.10
CA ARG A 308 9.79 8.93 -24.38
C ARG A 308 8.37 8.36 -24.32
N THR A 309 8.13 7.34 -23.50
CA THR A 309 6.81 6.73 -23.35
C THR A 309 5.91 7.61 -22.48
N VAL A 310 6.45 8.20 -21.41
CA VAL A 310 5.75 9.21 -20.61
C VAL A 310 5.39 10.42 -21.46
N ASP A 311 6.36 10.98 -22.20
CA ASP A 311 6.16 12.13 -23.08
C ASP A 311 5.07 11.86 -24.15
N HIS A 312 5.14 10.69 -24.81
CA HIS A 312 4.17 10.32 -25.82
C HIS A 312 2.77 10.08 -25.23
N MET A 313 2.68 9.48 -24.03
CA MET A 313 1.41 9.31 -23.33
C MET A 313 0.76 10.67 -23.05
N LEU A 314 1.52 11.59 -22.45
CA LEU A 314 1.02 12.92 -22.07
C LEU A 314 0.61 13.73 -23.31
N GLN A 315 1.36 13.63 -24.40
CA GLN A 315 0.97 14.23 -25.70
C GLN A 315 -0.30 13.60 -26.28
N HIS A 316 -0.44 12.28 -26.19
CA HIS A 316 -1.66 11.59 -26.62
C HIS A 316 -2.88 12.04 -25.81
N ILE A 317 -2.76 12.11 -24.48
CA ILE A 317 -3.85 12.53 -23.59
C ILE A 317 -4.27 13.97 -23.91
N SER A 318 -3.33 14.91 -23.95
CA SER A 318 -3.63 16.33 -24.22
C SER A 318 -4.30 16.56 -25.58
N SER A 319 -3.90 15.80 -26.61
CA SER A 319 -4.50 15.89 -27.95
C SER A 319 -5.85 15.18 -28.09
N THR A 320 -6.03 14.02 -27.42
CA THR A 320 -7.24 13.18 -27.54
C THR A 320 -8.34 13.59 -26.57
N HIS A 321 -7.96 14.19 -25.43
CA HIS A 321 -8.85 14.59 -24.36
C HIS A 321 -8.61 16.05 -23.96
N PRO A 322 -8.78 17.02 -24.89
CA PRO A 322 -8.61 18.44 -24.58
C PRO A 322 -9.70 18.99 -23.64
N ASP A 323 -10.73 18.20 -23.38
CA ASP A 323 -11.92 18.44 -22.57
C ASP A 323 -11.81 17.87 -21.14
N ILE A 324 -10.60 17.56 -20.64
CA ILE A 324 -10.40 17.13 -19.25
C ILE A 324 -10.66 18.31 -18.29
N ASP A 325 -11.53 18.10 -17.31
CA ASP A 325 -11.88 19.10 -16.29
C ASP A 325 -10.86 19.17 -15.16
N TYR A 326 -10.36 18.02 -14.70
CA TYR A 326 -9.31 17.93 -13.68
C TYR A 326 -8.60 16.57 -13.68
N ILE A 327 -7.46 16.50 -12.98
CA ILE A 327 -6.59 15.32 -12.94
C ILE A 327 -6.45 14.82 -11.50
N LEU A 328 -6.64 13.52 -11.30
CA LEU A 328 -6.24 12.78 -10.10
C LEU A 328 -4.87 12.16 -10.36
N TRP A 329 -3.90 12.42 -9.48
CA TRP A 329 -2.53 11.94 -9.69
C TRP A 329 -2.00 11.21 -8.45
N THR A 330 -2.04 9.88 -8.47
CA THR A 330 -1.87 9.06 -7.25
C THR A 330 -0.44 8.56 -7.02
N GLY A 331 0.58 9.35 -7.36
CA GLY A 331 1.97 9.11 -6.93
C GLY A 331 2.72 7.99 -7.66
N ASP A 332 3.83 7.57 -7.06
CA ASP A 332 4.82 6.60 -7.56
C ASP A 332 5.51 7.05 -8.86
N LEU A 333 6.38 8.04 -8.69
CA LEU A 333 7.18 8.66 -9.75
C LEU A 333 8.56 8.03 -9.88
N PRO A 334 9.34 7.83 -8.79
CA PRO A 334 10.66 7.24 -8.91
C PRO A 334 10.61 5.76 -9.32
N PRO A 335 11.63 5.27 -10.03
CA PRO A 335 11.69 3.89 -10.50
C PRO A 335 12.02 2.89 -9.36
N HIS A 336 11.97 1.60 -9.67
CA HIS A 336 12.15 0.48 -8.73
C HIS A 336 13.62 0.14 -8.41
N ASP A 337 14.58 1.04 -8.63
CA ASP A 337 16.00 0.86 -8.23
C ASP A 337 16.26 1.23 -6.77
N VAL A 338 15.40 0.72 -5.89
CA VAL A 338 15.34 1.05 -4.46
C VAL A 338 16.65 0.79 -3.69
N TRP A 339 17.60 0.02 -4.24
CA TRP A 339 18.94 -0.18 -3.66
C TRP A 339 19.94 0.94 -3.98
N ASN A 340 19.60 1.86 -4.88
CA ASN A 340 20.47 2.91 -5.39
C ASN A 340 19.76 4.27 -5.49
N GLN A 341 18.67 4.44 -4.75
CA GLN A 341 17.87 5.66 -4.75
C GLN A 341 18.49 6.72 -3.83
N THR A 342 18.46 7.99 -4.25
CA THR A 342 18.89 9.14 -3.45
C THR A 342 17.75 10.15 -3.27
N ARG A 343 17.83 10.97 -2.21
CA ARG A 343 16.84 12.05 -1.96
C ARG A 343 16.85 13.04 -3.12
N GLU A 344 18.03 13.39 -3.63
CA GLU A 344 18.24 14.34 -4.71
C GLU A 344 17.62 13.85 -6.02
N GLU A 345 17.79 12.58 -6.37
CA GLU A 345 17.18 11.99 -7.58
C GLU A 345 15.65 11.93 -7.46
N ASN A 346 15.10 11.57 -6.29
CA ASN A 346 13.65 11.57 -6.09
C ASN A 346 13.05 12.98 -6.25
N LEU A 347 13.70 14.00 -5.67
CA LEU A 347 13.26 15.38 -5.85
C LEU A 347 13.43 15.87 -7.29
N MET A 348 14.45 15.40 -8.02
CA MET A 348 14.61 15.69 -9.44
C MET A 348 13.42 15.14 -10.24
N VAL A 349 13.08 13.86 -10.05
CA VAL A 349 11.94 13.22 -10.74
C VAL A 349 10.65 13.96 -10.41
N LEU A 350 10.38 14.27 -9.13
CA LEU A 350 9.21 15.04 -8.72
C LEU A 350 9.10 16.39 -9.43
N LYS A 351 10.21 17.15 -9.49
CA LYS A 351 10.27 18.47 -10.13
C LYS A 351 10.08 18.38 -11.63
N GLU A 352 10.74 17.44 -12.29
CA GLU A 352 10.64 17.24 -13.74
C GLU A 352 9.22 16.83 -14.12
N THR A 353 8.63 15.87 -13.42
CA THR A 353 7.25 15.44 -13.68
C THR A 353 6.27 16.58 -13.40
N THR A 354 6.43 17.35 -12.32
CA THR A 354 5.57 18.52 -12.05
C THR A 354 5.65 19.56 -13.16
N ALA A 355 6.87 19.92 -13.60
CA ALA A 355 7.07 20.86 -14.68
C ALA A 355 6.44 20.36 -16.00
N GLN A 356 6.58 19.07 -16.28
CA GLN A 356 5.98 18.44 -17.45
C GLN A 356 4.44 18.48 -17.37
N MET A 357 3.84 18.13 -16.23
CA MET A 357 2.39 18.18 -16.04
C MET A 357 1.84 19.60 -16.21
N LEU A 358 2.51 20.61 -15.67
CA LEU A 358 2.15 22.03 -15.86
C LEU A 358 2.22 22.47 -17.33
N GLN A 359 3.22 21.99 -18.07
CA GLN A 359 3.39 22.30 -19.48
C GLN A 359 2.33 21.62 -20.35
N THR A 360 2.01 20.36 -20.08
CA THR A 360 1.08 19.57 -20.89
C THR A 360 -0.38 19.93 -20.60
N PHE A 361 -0.72 20.26 -19.35
CA PHE A 361 -2.10 20.52 -18.92
C PHE A 361 -2.24 21.93 -18.32
N PRO A 362 -1.99 22.99 -19.10
CA PRO A 362 -2.01 24.35 -18.59
C PRO A 362 -3.42 24.73 -18.11
N GLY A 363 -3.52 25.18 -16.87
CA GLY A 363 -4.78 25.65 -16.27
C GLY A 363 -5.75 24.55 -15.81
N ILE A 364 -5.41 23.26 -16.02
CA ILE A 364 -6.22 22.15 -15.51
C ILE A 364 -5.82 21.87 -14.05
N PRO A 365 -6.76 21.85 -13.10
CA PRO A 365 -6.47 21.48 -11.71
C PRO A 365 -5.95 20.04 -11.59
N ILE A 366 -4.92 19.85 -10.76
CA ILE A 366 -4.35 18.53 -10.46
C ILE A 366 -4.39 18.30 -8.96
N PHE A 367 -4.94 17.16 -8.56
CA PHE A 367 -5.05 16.70 -7.18
C PHE A 367 -4.10 15.52 -6.96
N PRO A 368 -2.87 15.78 -6.48
CA PRO A 368 -1.89 14.74 -6.24
C PRO A 368 -2.13 14.00 -4.92
N ALA A 369 -1.74 12.73 -4.86
CA ALA A 369 -1.52 11.95 -3.66
C ALA A 369 -0.11 11.38 -3.65
N LEU A 370 0.47 11.23 -2.46
CA LEU A 370 1.81 10.72 -2.26
C LEU A 370 1.83 9.18 -2.41
N GLY A 371 2.76 8.65 -3.21
CA GLY A 371 3.04 7.23 -3.32
C GLY A 371 4.16 6.76 -2.39
N ASN A 372 4.44 5.46 -2.40
CA ASN A 372 5.42 4.87 -1.50
C ASN A 372 6.86 4.96 -2.03
N HIS A 373 7.04 5.24 -3.33
CA HIS A 373 8.36 5.40 -3.98
C HIS A 373 8.97 6.81 -3.86
N GLU A 374 8.22 7.83 -3.44
CA GLU A 374 8.74 9.21 -3.36
C GLU A 374 9.81 9.41 -2.28
N SER A 375 9.80 8.60 -1.21
CA SER A 375 10.82 8.68 -0.16
C SER A 375 12.06 7.86 -0.50
N ALA A 376 13.18 8.24 0.11
CA ALA A 376 14.44 7.51 0.07
C ALA A 376 14.94 7.31 1.51
N PRO A 377 15.07 6.06 2.01
CA PRO A 377 14.73 4.80 1.33
C PRO A 377 13.22 4.65 1.04
N VAL A 378 12.88 3.84 0.04
CA VAL A 378 11.50 3.50 -0.33
C VAL A 378 10.67 3.08 0.89
N ASN A 379 9.39 3.46 0.93
CA ASN A 379 8.45 3.21 2.03
C ASN A 379 8.77 3.92 3.37
N SER A 380 9.88 4.66 3.48
CA SER A 380 10.25 5.31 4.72
C SER A 380 9.58 6.67 4.87
N PHE A 381 8.45 6.70 5.58
CA PHE A 381 7.67 7.91 5.90
C PHE A 381 7.61 8.11 7.41
N PRO A 382 8.70 8.58 8.04
CA PRO A 382 8.76 8.73 9.48
C PRO A 382 7.69 9.71 9.98
N PRO A 383 7.00 9.39 11.10
CA PRO A 383 5.95 10.26 11.62
C PRO A 383 6.48 11.63 12.08
N PRO A 384 5.59 12.64 12.26
CA PRO A 384 5.99 14.03 12.56
C PRO A 384 6.78 14.24 13.87
N PHE A 385 6.84 13.22 14.73
CA PHE A 385 7.64 13.26 15.96
C PHE A 385 9.13 12.97 15.73
N VAL A 386 9.53 12.45 14.56
CA VAL A 386 10.93 12.26 14.17
C VAL A 386 11.44 13.57 13.54
N LYS A 387 12.35 14.27 14.22
CA LYS A 387 12.83 15.61 13.84
C LYS A 387 14.34 15.72 13.60
N ASN A 388 15.06 14.61 13.65
CA ASN A 388 16.50 14.55 13.38
C ASN A 388 16.77 14.45 11.86
N ASP A 389 18.00 14.14 11.46
CA ASP A 389 18.41 14.01 10.05
C ASP A 389 17.65 12.91 9.27
N PHE A 390 16.96 12.02 9.98
CA PHE A 390 16.06 11.01 9.42
C PHE A 390 14.63 11.52 9.18
N GLY A 391 14.33 12.79 9.52
CA GLY A 391 13.02 13.39 9.24
C GLY A 391 12.72 13.50 7.73
N ILE A 392 11.43 13.55 7.39
CA ILE A 392 10.92 13.55 6.01
C ILE A 392 10.65 14.95 5.44
N SER A 393 11.06 16.02 6.15
CA SER A 393 10.77 17.40 5.76
C SER A 393 11.35 17.75 4.38
N TRP A 394 12.50 17.18 4.01
CA TRP A 394 13.12 17.36 2.69
C TRP A 394 12.16 17.02 1.54
N LEU A 395 11.30 16.02 1.72
CA LEU A 395 10.30 15.61 0.75
C LEU A 395 9.02 16.44 0.90
N TYR A 396 8.47 16.54 2.11
CA TYR A 396 7.15 17.19 2.32
C TYR A 396 7.18 18.70 2.06
N ASP A 397 8.29 19.38 2.35
CA ASP A 397 8.47 20.80 2.01
C ASP A 397 8.56 21.00 0.49
N GLU A 398 9.19 20.07 -0.23
CA GLU A 398 9.24 20.11 -1.69
C GLU A 398 7.89 19.76 -2.32
N LEU A 399 7.17 18.77 -1.79
CA LEU A 399 5.79 18.46 -2.20
C LEU A 399 4.88 19.68 -2.04
N ASP A 400 4.94 20.38 -0.90
CA ASP A 400 4.20 21.63 -0.72
C ASP A 400 4.61 22.70 -1.76
N ALA A 401 5.91 22.84 -2.05
CA ALA A 401 6.38 23.78 -3.05
C ALA A 401 5.84 23.48 -4.45
N GLN A 402 5.86 22.20 -4.86
CA GLN A 402 5.40 21.75 -6.16
C GLN A 402 3.86 21.74 -6.26
N TRP A 403 3.16 21.26 -5.24
CA TRP A 403 1.70 21.11 -5.27
C TRP A 403 0.96 22.44 -5.12
N ARG A 404 1.58 23.48 -4.55
CA ARG A 404 1.01 24.86 -4.52
C ARG A 404 0.79 25.48 -5.89
N GLN A 405 1.29 24.86 -6.97
CA GLN A 405 0.98 25.24 -8.34
C GLN A 405 -0.49 24.94 -8.70
N TRP A 406 -1.13 23.98 -8.01
CA TRP A 406 -2.51 23.57 -8.23
C TRP A 406 -3.40 23.69 -6.98
N LEU A 407 -2.81 23.62 -5.79
CA LEU A 407 -3.52 23.60 -4.51
C LEU A 407 -3.46 24.96 -3.80
N PRO A 408 -4.51 25.35 -3.04
CA PRO A 408 -4.52 26.59 -2.29
C PRO A 408 -3.52 26.56 -1.13
N THR A 409 -2.93 27.71 -0.78
CA THR A 409 -1.96 27.82 0.32
C THR A 409 -2.51 27.39 1.69
N SER A 410 -3.84 27.37 1.86
CA SER A 410 -4.49 26.91 3.09
C SER A 410 -4.16 25.45 3.43
N VAL A 411 -3.82 24.61 2.44
CA VAL A 411 -3.48 23.20 2.70
C VAL A 411 -2.00 22.98 3.02
N SER A 412 -1.14 23.99 2.86
CA SER A 412 0.31 23.85 3.03
C SER A 412 0.72 23.28 4.38
N HIS A 413 0.03 23.66 5.46
CA HIS A 413 0.33 23.15 6.80
C HIS A 413 0.10 21.63 6.91
N THR A 414 -0.97 21.09 6.31
CA THR A 414 -1.25 19.65 6.38
C THR A 414 -0.33 18.87 5.43
N VAL A 415 -0.02 19.43 4.26
CA VAL A 415 0.95 18.85 3.32
C VAL A 415 2.32 18.73 3.96
N ARG A 416 2.86 19.81 4.56
CA ARG A 416 4.17 19.75 5.24
C ARG A 416 4.18 18.88 6.49
N ARG A 417 3.02 18.68 7.12
CA ARG A 417 2.88 17.83 8.31
C ARG A 417 2.84 16.34 7.98
N GLY A 418 2.22 15.94 6.87
CA GLY A 418 1.98 14.53 6.59
C GLY A 418 1.59 14.18 5.16
N ALA A 419 1.85 15.08 4.21
CA ALA A 419 1.50 14.92 2.79
C ALA A 419 0.02 14.58 2.53
N PHE A 420 -0.88 15.08 3.37
CA PHE A 420 -2.33 14.97 3.19
C PHE A 420 -2.98 16.35 3.20
N TYR A 421 -4.16 16.46 2.59
CA TYR A 421 -4.93 17.69 2.56
C TYR A 421 -6.42 17.42 2.32
N SER A 422 -7.24 18.43 2.57
CA SER A 422 -8.60 18.52 2.06
C SER A 422 -8.80 19.92 1.52
N VAL A 423 -9.51 20.03 0.40
CA VAL A 423 -9.86 21.33 -0.20
C VAL A 423 -11.19 21.88 0.31
N LEU A 424 -12.00 21.08 1.03
CA LEU A 424 -13.34 21.45 1.53
C LEU A 424 -13.71 20.78 2.88
N SER A 425 -14.82 21.22 3.50
CA SER A 425 -15.41 20.66 4.72
C SER A 425 -16.82 20.13 4.43
N ALA A 426 -17.02 18.80 4.45
CA ALA A 426 -18.11 18.23 3.64
C ALA A 426 -19.45 17.90 4.34
N GLU A 427 -19.46 17.17 5.48
CA GLU A 427 -20.71 16.57 6.02
C GLU A 427 -21.74 17.64 6.44
N PHE A 428 -21.33 18.66 7.19
CA PHE A 428 -22.23 19.74 7.64
C PHE A 428 -22.72 20.66 6.52
N ASN A 429 -22.01 20.67 5.40
CA ASN A 429 -22.36 21.47 4.22
C ASN A 429 -23.21 20.69 3.21
N GLY A 430 -23.50 19.41 3.47
CA GLY A 430 -24.21 18.53 2.53
C GLY A 430 -23.40 18.22 1.27
N GLU A 431 -22.08 18.43 1.29
CA GLU A 431 -21.19 18.17 0.16
C GLU A 431 -20.92 16.67 0.01
N LYS A 432 -20.43 16.29 -1.18
CA LYS A 432 -19.97 14.93 -1.48
C LYS A 432 -18.46 14.89 -1.51
N VAL A 433 -17.89 13.75 -1.11
CA VAL A 433 -16.44 13.56 -0.97
C VAL A 433 -15.96 12.46 -1.88
N HIS A 434 -14.86 12.75 -2.57
CA HIS A 434 -13.97 11.75 -3.15
C HIS A 434 -12.72 11.63 -2.29
N VAL A 435 -12.29 10.40 -2.04
CA VAL A 435 -11.01 10.13 -1.37
C VAL A 435 -9.98 9.76 -2.41
N ILE A 436 -8.80 10.36 -2.35
CA ILE A 436 -7.67 10.01 -3.20
C ILE A 436 -6.51 9.54 -2.32
N GLY A 437 -5.81 8.51 -2.76
CA GLY A 437 -4.64 7.96 -2.08
C GLY A 437 -3.81 7.13 -3.04
N HIS A 438 -2.73 6.54 -2.54
CA HIS A 438 -1.88 5.66 -3.35
C HIS A 438 -2.16 4.18 -3.06
N ILE A 439 -1.76 3.68 -1.89
CA ILE A 439 -1.99 2.27 -1.49
C ILE A 439 -3.48 2.04 -1.19
N PRO A 440 -4.16 1.10 -1.86
CA PRO A 440 -5.57 0.85 -1.59
C PRO A 440 -5.79 0.15 -0.23
N PRO A 441 -6.90 0.44 0.48
CA PRO A 441 -7.08 0.06 1.88
C PRO A 441 -7.20 -1.45 2.14
N GLY A 442 -7.62 -2.21 1.14
CA GLY A 442 -7.70 -3.67 1.14
C GLY A 442 -6.38 -4.38 0.93
N HIS A 443 -5.38 -3.68 0.38
CA HIS A 443 -4.07 -4.24 0.10
C HIS A 443 -3.33 -4.68 1.38
N SER A 444 -2.50 -5.72 1.27
CA SER A 444 -1.78 -6.27 2.42
C SER A 444 -0.75 -5.33 3.03
N ASP A 445 -0.33 -4.31 2.28
CA ASP A 445 0.66 -3.32 2.72
C ASP A 445 0.03 -2.31 3.68
N CYS A 446 -1.30 -2.14 3.65
CA CYS A 446 -2.00 -1.44 4.71
C CYS A 446 -1.96 -2.27 6.01
N LEU A 447 -1.54 -1.61 7.09
CA LEU A 447 -1.60 -2.22 8.41
C LEU A 447 -3.05 -2.58 8.77
N LYS A 448 -3.26 -3.81 9.23
CA LYS A 448 -4.57 -4.35 9.61
C LYS A 448 -5.40 -3.39 10.47
N VAL A 449 -4.78 -2.79 11.49
CA VAL A 449 -5.46 -1.85 12.40
C VAL A 449 -5.85 -0.55 11.70
N TRP A 450 -4.99 -0.02 10.83
CA TRP A 450 -5.27 1.20 10.07
C TRP A 450 -6.42 0.97 9.11
N SER A 451 -6.35 -0.11 8.32
CA SER A 451 -7.36 -0.49 7.34
C SER A 451 -8.72 -0.73 7.99
N ARG A 452 -8.78 -1.40 9.16
CA ARG A 452 -10.02 -1.57 9.93
C ARG A 452 -10.65 -0.25 10.38
N ASN A 453 -9.84 0.73 10.75
CA ASN A 453 -10.32 2.05 11.15
C ASN A 453 -10.78 2.87 9.96
N TYR A 454 -10.02 2.86 8.86
CA TYR A 454 -10.42 3.43 7.59
C TYR A 454 -11.77 2.86 7.12
N TYR A 455 -11.93 1.54 7.15
CA TYR A 455 -13.16 0.85 6.79
C TYR A 455 -14.37 1.32 7.61
N LYS A 456 -14.19 1.56 8.91
CA LYS A 456 -15.24 2.13 9.79
C LYS A 456 -15.57 3.57 9.45
N ILE A 457 -14.58 4.38 9.07
CA ILE A 457 -14.80 5.77 8.62
C ILE A 457 -15.65 5.77 7.35
N ILE A 458 -15.28 4.97 6.35
CA ILE A 458 -16.06 4.83 5.10
C ILE A 458 -17.51 4.42 5.41
N ASN A 459 -17.69 3.46 6.31
CA ASN A 459 -19.02 3.03 6.77
C ASN A 459 -19.82 4.12 7.51
N ARG A 460 -19.16 4.93 8.34
CA ARG A 460 -19.82 6.02 9.09
C ARG A 460 -20.27 7.16 8.16
N TYR A 461 -19.52 7.40 7.09
CA TYR A 461 -19.76 8.51 6.16
C TYR A 461 -20.25 8.03 4.78
N GLU A 462 -20.92 6.88 4.70
CA GLU A 462 -21.38 6.29 3.42
C GLU A 462 -22.33 7.17 2.60
N SER A 463 -23.01 8.14 3.24
CA SER A 463 -23.87 9.13 2.57
C SER A 463 -23.08 10.33 2.00
N THR A 464 -21.84 10.50 2.43
CA THR A 464 -20.96 11.65 2.12
C THR A 464 -19.82 11.24 1.19
N ILE A 465 -19.16 10.11 1.45
CA ILE A 465 -18.06 9.58 0.64
C ILE A 465 -18.65 8.73 -0.49
N ILE A 466 -18.56 9.22 -1.73
CA ILE A 466 -19.24 8.61 -2.88
C ILE A 466 -18.30 7.72 -3.72
N ALA A 467 -17.02 8.04 -3.76
CA ALA A 467 -16.01 7.25 -4.48
C ALA A 467 -14.62 7.45 -3.87
N GLN A 468 -13.72 6.50 -4.14
CA GLN A 468 -12.34 6.52 -3.70
C GLN A 468 -11.42 6.11 -4.86
N PHE A 469 -10.23 6.69 -4.97
CA PHE A 469 -9.32 6.50 -6.10
C PHE A 469 -7.88 6.25 -5.61
N PHE A 470 -7.31 5.12 -6.02
CA PHE A 470 -6.01 4.60 -5.59
C PHE A 470 -5.17 4.11 -6.76
N GLY A 471 -3.92 3.70 -6.52
CA GLY A 471 -2.98 3.16 -7.50
C GLY A 471 -2.21 1.98 -6.91
N HIS A 472 -0.88 2.00 -6.98
CA HIS A 472 0.06 1.12 -6.26
C HIS A 472 0.15 -0.31 -6.77
N THR A 473 -0.98 -0.95 -7.07
CA THR A 473 -0.99 -2.36 -7.47
C THR A 473 -0.61 -2.56 -8.94
N HIS A 474 -0.61 -1.47 -9.72
CA HIS A 474 -0.36 -1.40 -11.16
C HIS A 474 -1.43 -2.02 -12.07
N TYR A 475 -2.34 -2.83 -11.51
CA TYR A 475 -3.42 -3.51 -12.22
C TYR A 475 -4.68 -2.64 -12.33
N ASP A 476 -5.56 -3.00 -13.27
CA ASP A 476 -6.89 -2.38 -13.36
C ASP A 476 -7.89 -3.16 -12.49
N GLU A 477 -8.13 -2.68 -11.27
CA GLU A 477 -8.98 -3.36 -10.29
C GLU A 477 -9.79 -2.38 -9.41
N PHE A 478 -10.52 -2.91 -8.44
CA PHE A 478 -11.35 -2.16 -7.50
C PHE A 478 -11.51 -2.91 -6.19
N GLU A 479 -11.95 -2.24 -5.13
CA GLU A 479 -12.26 -2.84 -3.84
C GLU A 479 -13.65 -2.40 -3.36
N LEU A 480 -14.45 -3.38 -2.91
CA LEU A 480 -15.76 -3.13 -2.33
C LEU A 480 -15.74 -3.05 -0.81
N PHE A 481 -16.59 -2.18 -0.28
CA PHE A 481 -16.81 -1.99 1.14
C PHE A 481 -18.24 -2.39 1.49
N TYR A 482 -18.40 -3.15 2.56
CA TYR A 482 -19.67 -3.67 3.07
C TYR A 482 -19.97 -3.10 4.45
N ASP A 483 -21.25 -3.12 4.82
CA ASP A 483 -21.72 -2.64 6.11
C ASP A 483 -21.10 -3.47 7.25
N THR A 484 -20.64 -2.79 8.29
CA THR A 484 -19.96 -3.45 9.43
C THR A 484 -20.87 -4.33 10.29
N THR A 485 -22.20 -4.17 10.18
CA THR A 485 -23.22 -4.95 10.88
C THR A 485 -23.86 -5.99 9.96
N ASP A 486 -24.15 -5.59 8.71
CA ASP A 486 -24.63 -6.45 7.64
C ASP A 486 -23.60 -6.55 6.51
N MET A 487 -22.70 -7.54 6.62
CA MET A 487 -21.62 -7.77 5.64
C MET A 487 -22.14 -8.20 4.24
N GLY A 488 -23.46 -8.31 4.04
CA GLY A 488 -24.10 -8.50 2.75
C GLY A 488 -24.41 -7.19 2.01
N ARG A 489 -24.54 -6.06 2.72
CA ARG A 489 -24.88 -4.76 2.11
C ARG A 489 -23.63 -4.00 1.70
N VAL A 490 -23.42 -3.83 0.41
CA VAL A 490 -22.33 -2.99 -0.10
C VAL A 490 -22.63 -1.50 0.14
N THR A 491 -21.60 -0.74 0.52
CA THR A 491 -21.68 0.65 1.02
C THR A 491 -20.84 1.62 0.20
N SER A 492 -19.69 1.19 -0.32
CA SER A 492 -18.76 2.04 -1.05
C SER A 492 -17.88 1.23 -2.00
N ILE A 493 -17.17 1.94 -2.88
CA ILE A 493 -16.20 1.40 -3.82
C ILE A 493 -14.92 2.25 -3.82
N ALA A 494 -13.78 1.58 -3.90
CA ALA A 494 -12.50 2.17 -4.24
C ALA A 494 -12.04 1.67 -5.61
N TYR A 495 -11.73 2.59 -6.51
CA TYR A 495 -11.16 2.28 -7.82
C TYR A 495 -9.64 2.29 -7.74
N VAL A 496 -8.98 1.29 -8.31
CA VAL A 496 -7.52 1.19 -8.35
C VAL A 496 -7.04 1.39 -9.79
N GLY A 497 -6.38 2.52 -10.04
CA GLY A 497 -5.72 2.92 -11.28
C GLY A 497 -4.73 1.91 -11.82
N PRO A 498 -4.77 1.55 -13.12
CA PRO A 498 -3.64 0.86 -13.68
C PRO A 498 -2.44 1.80 -13.69
N SER A 499 -1.26 1.19 -13.68
CA SER A 499 -0.03 1.95 -13.83
C SER A 499 0.21 2.43 -15.26
N VAL A 500 0.94 3.52 -15.37
CA VAL A 500 1.61 3.88 -16.64
C VAL A 500 2.83 2.98 -16.86
N THR A 501 3.55 2.57 -15.80
CA THR A 501 4.68 1.66 -15.94
C THR A 501 4.28 0.29 -16.49
N PRO A 502 5.07 -0.30 -17.40
CA PRO A 502 4.88 -1.70 -17.76
C PRO A 502 5.31 -2.63 -16.62
N TYR A 503 6.05 -2.14 -15.61
CA TYR A 503 6.60 -2.93 -14.49
C TYR A 503 5.47 -3.65 -13.74
N TYR A 504 5.41 -4.98 -13.77
CA TYR A 504 5.98 -5.80 -14.83
C TYR A 504 4.89 -6.67 -15.46
N ASP A 505 5.17 -7.18 -16.65
CA ASP A 505 4.27 -7.96 -17.50
C ASP A 505 3.00 -7.21 -17.95
N LEU A 506 3.00 -5.87 -17.92
CA LEU A 506 1.84 -5.04 -18.25
C LEU A 506 2.08 -4.19 -19.51
N ASN A 507 0.99 -3.84 -20.20
CA ASN A 507 1.02 -2.69 -21.09
C ASN A 507 1.03 -1.40 -20.25
N PRO A 508 1.58 -0.28 -20.74
CA PRO A 508 1.30 1.04 -20.19
C PRO A 508 -0.19 1.41 -20.31
N GLY A 509 -0.76 2.06 -19.30
CA GLY A 509 -2.16 2.47 -19.30
C GLY A 509 -2.47 3.71 -18.46
N TYR A 510 -3.60 4.34 -18.74
CA TYR A 510 -4.19 5.41 -17.93
C TYR A 510 -5.72 5.31 -17.94
N ARG A 511 -6.39 6.07 -17.07
CA ARG A 511 -7.84 6.00 -16.86
C ARG A 511 -8.51 7.36 -17.06
N ILE A 512 -9.69 7.36 -17.67
CA ILE A 512 -10.62 8.50 -17.71
C ILE A 512 -11.90 8.13 -16.96
N TYR A 513 -12.31 8.93 -15.99
CA TYR A 513 -13.62 8.84 -15.34
C TYR A 513 -14.59 9.85 -15.92
N TYR A 514 -15.86 9.46 -16.00
CA TYR A 514 -16.97 10.39 -16.17
C TYR A 514 -17.68 10.49 -14.83
N ILE A 515 -17.67 11.68 -14.22
CA ILE A 515 -18.23 11.95 -12.90
C ILE A 515 -19.46 12.84 -13.04
N ASP A 516 -20.49 12.59 -12.24
CA ASP A 516 -21.70 13.41 -12.22
C ASP A 516 -21.40 14.88 -11.92
N GLY A 517 -21.74 15.74 -12.88
CA GLY A 517 -21.28 17.14 -12.98
C GLY A 517 -22.16 18.12 -12.21
N ASP A 518 -22.03 19.41 -12.55
CA ASP A 518 -22.75 20.48 -11.86
C ASP A 518 -24.23 20.55 -12.27
N HIS A 519 -25.10 20.16 -11.34
CA HIS A 519 -26.54 20.39 -11.42
C HIS A 519 -27.18 20.29 -10.02
N LYS A 520 -28.46 20.69 -9.92
CA LYS A 520 -29.21 20.81 -8.66
C LYS A 520 -29.25 19.54 -7.82
N GLU A 521 -29.20 18.38 -8.46
CA GLU A 521 -29.33 17.06 -7.82
C GLU A 521 -28.07 16.21 -7.99
N SER A 522 -26.90 16.86 -8.14
CA SER A 522 -25.64 16.17 -8.38
C SER A 522 -25.30 15.19 -7.26
N THR A 523 -25.03 13.97 -7.66
CA THR A 523 -24.61 12.88 -6.78
C THR A 523 -23.09 12.84 -6.62
N ARG A 524 -22.34 13.49 -7.52
CA ARG A 524 -20.88 13.36 -7.69
C ARG A 524 -20.41 11.90 -7.84
N ALA A 525 -21.30 10.98 -8.22
CA ALA A 525 -20.95 9.58 -8.43
C ALA A 525 -20.18 9.39 -9.74
N VAL A 526 -19.41 8.30 -9.82
CA VAL A 526 -18.80 7.87 -11.08
C VAL A 526 -19.92 7.31 -11.98
N VAL A 527 -20.08 7.88 -13.16
CA VAL A 527 -21.09 7.52 -14.16
C VAL A 527 -20.60 6.36 -15.04
N ASP A 528 -19.35 6.43 -15.51
CA ASP A 528 -18.64 5.38 -16.23
C ASP A 528 -17.13 5.65 -16.12
N HIS A 529 -16.30 4.69 -16.50
CA HIS A 529 -14.88 4.94 -16.74
C HIS A 529 -14.35 4.18 -17.94
N GLU A 530 -13.27 4.69 -18.50
CA GLU A 530 -12.54 4.13 -19.63
C GLU A 530 -11.10 3.91 -19.23
N THR A 531 -10.54 2.78 -19.66
CA THR A 531 -9.10 2.51 -19.55
C THR A 531 -8.48 2.57 -20.95
N TRP A 532 -7.43 3.35 -21.09
CA TRP A 532 -6.65 3.52 -22.31
C TRP A 532 -5.30 2.86 -22.14
N VAL A 533 -4.84 2.12 -23.15
CA VAL A 533 -3.59 1.36 -23.08
C VAL A 533 -2.79 1.52 -24.37
N MET A 534 -1.48 1.33 -24.26
CA MET A 534 -0.57 1.21 -25.40
C MET A 534 -0.09 -0.24 -25.50
N ASN A 535 -0.33 -0.91 -26.63
CA ASN A 535 0.21 -2.25 -26.84
C ASN A 535 1.73 -2.16 -27.01
N LEU A 536 2.47 -2.51 -25.96
CA LEU A 536 3.91 -2.34 -25.91
C LEU A 536 4.64 -3.26 -26.90
N LYS A 537 4.05 -4.42 -27.21
CA LYS A 537 4.61 -5.34 -28.21
C LYS A 537 4.57 -4.73 -29.61
N GLU A 538 3.42 -4.16 -29.97
CA GLU A 538 3.22 -3.52 -31.27
C GLU A 538 4.01 -2.22 -31.39
N ALA A 539 4.02 -1.40 -30.32
CA ALA A 539 4.82 -0.18 -30.27
C ALA A 539 6.31 -0.45 -30.54
N ASN A 540 6.87 -1.49 -29.93
CA ASN A 540 8.26 -1.89 -30.14
C ASN A 540 8.50 -2.55 -31.51
N LEU A 541 7.49 -3.23 -32.09
CA LEU A 541 7.60 -3.86 -33.40
C LEU A 541 7.57 -2.85 -34.55
N TYR A 542 6.68 -1.87 -34.47
CA TYR A 542 6.46 -0.88 -35.53
C TYR A 542 7.18 0.45 -35.29
N ASP A 543 7.84 0.60 -34.14
CA ASP A 543 8.42 1.86 -33.66
C ASP A 543 7.40 3.01 -33.64
N TYR A 544 6.14 2.68 -33.39
CA TYR A 544 5.03 3.62 -33.42
C TYR A 544 4.02 3.27 -32.33
N PRO A 545 4.04 3.96 -31.18
CA PRO A 545 3.14 3.68 -30.07
C PRO A 545 1.73 4.16 -30.38
N ILE A 546 0.76 3.25 -30.33
CA ILE A 546 -0.66 3.55 -30.49
C ILE A 546 -1.37 3.36 -29.16
N TRP A 547 -1.92 4.45 -28.64
CA TRP A 547 -2.81 4.44 -27.49
C TRP A 547 -4.25 4.26 -27.98
N TYR A 548 -4.96 3.30 -27.39
CA TYR A 548 -6.35 3.00 -27.74
C TYR A 548 -7.18 2.78 -26.48
N LYS A 549 -8.47 3.11 -26.57
CA LYS A 549 -9.44 2.76 -25.54
C LYS A 549 -9.58 1.24 -25.48
N LEU A 550 -9.14 0.64 -24.38
CA LEU A 550 -9.28 -0.80 -24.15
C LEU A 550 -10.74 -1.19 -23.92
N TYR A 551 -11.43 -0.43 -23.06
CA TYR A 551 -12.85 -0.63 -22.77
C TYR A 551 -13.47 0.59 -22.09
N SER A 552 -14.80 0.65 -22.09
CA SER A 552 -15.57 1.37 -21.05
C SER A 552 -16.28 0.36 -20.15
N THR A 553 -16.35 0.64 -18.86
CA THR A 553 -16.78 -0.33 -17.84
C THR A 553 -18.21 -0.78 -18.04
N ARG A 554 -19.13 0.17 -18.21
CA ARG A 554 -20.55 -0.17 -18.40
C ARG A 554 -20.77 -1.01 -19.65
N SER A 555 -20.04 -0.72 -20.73
CA SER A 555 -20.14 -1.48 -21.97
C SER A 555 -19.54 -2.88 -21.85
N ALA A 556 -18.33 -3.00 -21.28
CA ALA A 556 -17.62 -4.27 -21.18
C ALA A 556 -18.33 -5.27 -20.26
N TYR A 557 -18.88 -4.79 -19.15
CA TYR A 557 -19.49 -5.63 -18.12
C TYR A 557 -21.03 -5.58 -18.13
N GLN A 558 -21.63 -4.90 -19.11
CA GLN A 558 -23.09 -4.74 -19.26
C GLN A 558 -23.74 -4.23 -17.97
N MET A 559 -23.11 -3.23 -17.33
CA MET A 559 -23.56 -2.69 -16.06
C MET A 559 -24.53 -1.52 -16.26
N PRO A 560 -25.68 -1.52 -15.56
CA PRO A 560 -26.66 -0.45 -15.70
C PRO A 560 -26.16 0.86 -15.10
N SER A 561 -25.36 0.82 -14.04
CA SER A 561 -24.66 1.95 -13.44
C SER A 561 -23.36 1.49 -12.77
N LEU A 562 -22.56 2.41 -12.23
CA LEU A 562 -21.39 2.10 -11.41
C LEU A 562 -21.63 2.35 -9.91
N LEU A 563 -22.89 2.24 -9.47
CA LEU A 563 -23.21 2.23 -8.04
C LEU A 563 -22.58 1.00 -7.36
N PRO A 564 -22.22 1.07 -6.06
CA PRO A 564 -21.59 -0.05 -5.37
C PRO A 564 -22.35 -1.38 -5.48
N GLN A 565 -23.69 -1.33 -5.51
CA GLN A 565 -24.54 -2.52 -5.71
C GLN A 565 -24.33 -3.19 -7.07
N ASP A 566 -24.12 -2.42 -8.13
CA ASP A 566 -23.91 -2.99 -9.47
C ASP A 566 -22.53 -3.65 -9.58
N TRP A 567 -21.53 -3.13 -8.87
CA TRP A 567 -20.22 -3.77 -8.75
C TRP A 567 -20.29 -5.09 -7.97
N ASP A 568 -21.04 -5.14 -6.85
CA ASP A 568 -21.28 -6.38 -6.12
C ASP A 568 -22.04 -7.41 -6.98
N ASN A 569 -23.01 -6.94 -7.78
CA ASN A 569 -23.71 -7.79 -8.76
C ASN A 569 -22.76 -8.34 -9.83
N LEU A 570 -21.84 -7.52 -10.36
CA LEU A 570 -20.81 -7.97 -11.31
C LEU A 570 -19.92 -9.04 -10.68
N LEU A 571 -19.43 -8.80 -9.46
CA LEU A 571 -18.59 -9.74 -8.72
C LEU A 571 -19.30 -11.09 -8.56
N ASN A 572 -20.56 -11.08 -8.16
CA ASN A 572 -21.39 -12.29 -8.04
C ASN A 572 -21.61 -13.02 -9.37
N LYS A 573 -21.76 -12.30 -10.48
CA LYS A 573 -21.88 -12.89 -11.83
C LYS A 573 -20.57 -13.56 -12.26
N MET A 574 -19.42 -12.91 -12.04
CA MET A 574 -18.11 -13.42 -12.41
C MET A 574 -17.78 -14.75 -11.72
N VAL A 575 -18.37 -15.06 -10.56
CA VAL A 575 -18.23 -16.37 -9.89
C VAL A 575 -18.63 -17.53 -10.82
N THR A 576 -19.78 -17.40 -11.50
CA THR A 576 -20.37 -18.45 -12.34
C THR A 576 -20.10 -18.27 -13.82
N ASP A 577 -19.97 -17.03 -14.30
CA ASP A 577 -19.73 -16.70 -15.69
C ASP A 577 -18.22 -16.55 -15.97
N ASN A 578 -17.63 -17.59 -16.56
CA ASN A 578 -16.21 -17.57 -16.91
C ASN A 578 -15.89 -16.60 -18.05
N ALA A 579 -16.80 -16.41 -19.02
CA ALA A 579 -16.54 -15.50 -20.12
C ALA A 579 -16.49 -14.05 -19.63
N LEU A 580 -17.37 -13.69 -18.69
CA LEU A 580 -17.34 -12.38 -18.04
C LEU A 580 -16.07 -12.19 -17.20
N PHE A 581 -15.64 -13.23 -16.46
CA PHE A 581 -14.38 -13.19 -15.75
C PHE A 581 -13.18 -13.06 -16.69
N ASP A 582 -13.17 -13.72 -17.85
CA ASP A 582 -12.08 -13.62 -18.82
C ASP A 582 -11.95 -12.20 -19.40
N ILE A 583 -13.07 -11.49 -19.58
CA ILE A 583 -13.08 -10.06 -19.94
C ILE A 583 -12.44 -9.24 -18.82
N TYR A 584 -12.83 -9.47 -17.56
CA TYR A 584 -12.22 -8.81 -16.41
C TYR A 584 -10.72 -9.10 -16.31
N TYR A 585 -10.32 -10.37 -16.45
CA TYR A 585 -8.93 -10.80 -16.40
C TYR A 585 -8.07 -10.16 -17.50
N LYS A 586 -8.61 -10.04 -18.72
CA LYS A 586 -7.97 -9.29 -19.80
C LYS A 586 -7.74 -7.83 -19.42
N ASN A 587 -8.75 -7.17 -18.85
CA ASN A 587 -8.69 -5.76 -18.49
C ASN A 587 -7.75 -5.50 -17.31
N TYR A 588 -7.78 -6.36 -16.28
CA TYR A 588 -6.87 -6.36 -15.12
C TYR A 588 -5.40 -6.27 -15.54
N TRP A 589 -5.03 -7.07 -16.54
CA TRP A 589 -3.68 -7.11 -17.12
C TRP A 589 -3.44 -6.07 -18.22
N LYS A 590 -4.31 -5.08 -18.38
CA LYS A 590 -4.26 -4.07 -19.45
C LYS A 590 -4.12 -4.68 -20.86
N ASN A 591 -4.76 -5.82 -21.08
CA ASN A 591 -4.65 -6.63 -22.29
C ASN A 591 -3.19 -7.00 -22.64
N SER A 592 -2.34 -7.18 -21.63
CA SER A 592 -0.96 -7.62 -21.83
C SER A 592 -0.93 -8.98 -22.54
N PRO A 593 -0.08 -9.14 -23.58
CA PRO A 593 0.10 -10.42 -24.27
C PRO A 593 0.96 -11.42 -23.48
N VAL A 594 1.65 -10.95 -22.43
CA VAL A 594 2.46 -11.81 -21.55
C VAL A 594 1.74 -12.15 -20.24
N ARG A 595 0.47 -11.75 -20.09
CA ARG A 595 -0.34 -12.10 -18.92
C ARG A 595 -0.33 -13.63 -18.70
N PRO A 596 -0.22 -14.09 -17.44
CA PRO A 596 -0.22 -15.51 -17.13
C PRO A 596 -1.59 -16.17 -17.42
N THR A 597 -1.65 -17.49 -17.34
CA THR A 597 -2.93 -18.21 -17.31
C THR A 597 -3.54 -18.14 -15.91
N CYS A 598 -4.86 -17.98 -15.83
CA CYS A 598 -5.59 -17.95 -14.56
C CYS A 598 -6.40 -19.22 -14.38
N ASP A 599 -6.01 -20.04 -13.40
CA ASP A 599 -6.78 -21.21 -12.98
C ASP A 599 -7.89 -20.83 -11.97
N SER A 600 -8.59 -21.83 -11.43
CA SER A 600 -9.65 -21.60 -10.46
C SER A 600 -9.18 -20.95 -9.16
N GLU A 601 -7.95 -21.24 -8.71
CA GLU A 601 -7.38 -20.64 -7.50
C GLU A 601 -7.01 -19.17 -7.74
N CYS A 602 -6.45 -18.86 -8.91
CA CYS A 602 -6.24 -17.51 -9.38
C CYS A 602 -7.56 -16.72 -9.42
N LYS A 603 -8.61 -17.28 -10.05
CA LYS A 603 -9.95 -16.66 -10.11
C LYS A 603 -10.52 -16.40 -8.72
N LYS A 604 -10.45 -17.40 -7.83
CA LYS A 604 -10.90 -17.28 -6.44
C LYS A 604 -10.20 -16.15 -5.71
N ARG A 605 -8.87 -16.08 -5.81
CA ARG A 605 -8.09 -15.00 -5.20
C ARG A 605 -8.52 -13.62 -5.72
N MET A 606 -8.57 -13.43 -7.04
CA MET A 606 -8.92 -12.14 -7.62
C MET A 606 -10.32 -11.68 -7.21
N ILE A 607 -11.32 -12.56 -7.26
CA ILE A 607 -12.69 -12.23 -6.82
C ILE A 607 -12.74 -11.89 -5.33
N CYS A 608 -11.95 -12.57 -4.50
CA CYS A 608 -11.87 -12.25 -3.08
C CYS A 608 -11.20 -10.91 -2.79
N ASP A 609 -10.14 -10.59 -3.52
CA ASP A 609 -9.41 -9.33 -3.35
C ASP A 609 -10.34 -8.15 -3.72
N LEU A 610 -11.13 -8.28 -4.80
CA LEU A 610 -12.17 -7.31 -5.19
C LEU A 610 -13.24 -7.07 -4.11
N ARG A 611 -13.61 -8.11 -3.34
CA ARG A 611 -14.57 -8.01 -2.24
C ARG A 611 -13.96 -7.40 -0.97
N SER A 612 -12.63 -7.27 -0.91
CA SER A 612 -11.90 -7.05 0.33
C SER A 612 -11.36 -5.64 0.45
N GLY A 613 -12.20 -4.62 0.66
CA GLY A 613 -11.74 -3.26 1.03
C GLY A 613 -11.08 -3.15 2.42
N ARG A 614 -10.77 -4.28 3.06
CA ARG A 614 -10.17 -4.40 4.40
C ARG A 614 -9.03 -5.41 4.38
N SER A 615 -7.81 -4.91 4.56
CA SER A 615 -6.58 -5.70 4.59
C SER A 615 -6.61 -6.82 5.65
N HIS A 616 -5.93 -7.93 5.35
CA HIS A 616 -5.76 -9.07 6.26
C HIS A 616 -7.07 -9.68 6.78
N ASP A 617 -8.17 -9.51 6.05
CA ASP A 617 -9.51 -9.93 6.47
C ASP A 617 -10.30 -10.70 5.40
N ARG A 618 -9.58 -11.20 4.38
CA ARG A 618 -10.14 -12.00 3.28
C ARG A 618 -11.01 -13.17 3.75
N LYS A 619 -10.61 -13.83 4.85
CA LYS A 619 -11.35 -14.99 5.38
C LYS A 619 -12.75 -14.60 5.84
N GLU A 620 -12.95 -13.42 6.42
CA GLU A 620 -14.28 -12.98 6.87
C GLU A 620 -15.11 -12.46 5.69
N LEU A 621 -14.48 -11.76 4.75
CA LEU A 621 -15.17 -11.09 3.64
C LEU A 621 -15.53 -12.02 2.48
N CYS A 622 -14.74 -13.08 2.23
CA CYS A 622 -14.89 -13.90 1.03
C CYS A 622 -15.41 -15.33 1.29
N GLN A 623 -15.64 -15.74 2.54
CA GLN A 623 -15.96 -17.14 2.87
C GLN A 623 -17.12 -17.74 2.05
N GLU A 624 -18.20 -16.98 1.87
CA GLU A 624 -19.37 -17.43 1.11
C GLU A 624 -19.05 -17.60 -0.38
N LEU A 625 -18.32 -16.65 -0.97
CA LEU A 625 -17.94 -16.71 -2.39
C LEU A 625 -16.94 -17.83 -2.66
N GLU A 626 -15.96 -18.02 -1.78
CA GLU A 626 -15.01 -19.14 -1.89
C GLU A 626 -15.77 -20.47 -1.89
N SER A 627 -16.78 -20.63 -1.02
CA SER A 627 -17.59 -21.85 -0.98
C SER A 627 -18.37 -22.12 -2.27
N ARG A 628 -18.87 -21.06 -2.94
CA ARG A 628 -19.58 -21.15 -4.23
C ARG A 628 -18.63 -21.48 -5.39
N ILE A 629 -17.45 -20.87 -5.42
CA ILE A 629 -16.41 -21.16 -6.42
C ILE A 629 -15.92 -22.61 -6.27
N ASP A 630 -15.64 -23.04 -5.04
CA ASP A 630 -15.23 -24.42 -4.75
C ASP A 630 -16.35 -25.43 -5.06
N GLY A 631 -17.62 -25.05 -4.86
CA GLY A 631 -18.78 -25.86 -5.23
C GLY A 631 -18.92 -26.06 -6.74
N ASN A 632 -18.61 -25.03 -7.55
CA ASN A 632 -18.65 -25.10 -9.01
C ASN A 632 -17.46 -25.86 -9.61
N THR A 633 -16.29 -25.83 -8.96
CA THR A 633 -15.08 -26.54 -9.41
C THR A 633 -15.05 -28.00 -8.96
N ARG A 634 -15.77 -28.34 -7.89
CA ARG A 634 -16.09 -29.74 -7.57
C ARG A 634 -17.07 -30.27 -8.61
N THR A 635 -16.52 -30.91 -9.64
CA THR A 635 -17.26 -31.88 -10.44
C THR A 635 -18.04 -32.78 -9.48
N SER A 636 -19.37 -32.73 -9.59
CA SER A 636 -20.25 -33.64 -8.85
C SER A 636 -19.71 -35.06 -9.02
N TRP A 637 -19.74 -35.88 -7.98
CA TRP A 637 -19.47 -37.33 -8.10
C TRP A 637 -20.27 -37.95 -9.25
N ARG A 638 -21.43 -37.36 -9.59
CA ARG A 638 -22.21 -37.66 -10.79
C ARG A 638 -21.42 -37.43 -12.08
N THR A 639 -20.76 -36.28 -12.25
CA THR A 639 -19.93 -35.96 -13.43
C THR A 639 -18.72 -36.90 -13.55
N TRP A 640 -18.12 -37.31 -12.42
CA TRP A 640 -17.05 -38.33 -12.44
C TRP A 640 -17.59 -39.72 -12.86
N ILE A 641 -18.77 -40.12 -12.37
CA ILE A 641 -19.46 -41.34 -12.81
C ILE A 641 -19.86 -41.27 -14.29
N TYR A 642 -20.42 -40.15 -14.75
CA TYR A 642 -20.83 -39.97 -16.13
C TYR A 642 -19.64 -39.98 -17.09
N ASN A 643 -18.52 -39.33 -16.74
CA ASN A 643 -17.30 -39.37 -17.55
C ASN A 643 -16.59 -40.73 -17.48
N GLY A 644 -16.65 -41.43 -16.35
CA GLY A 644 -16.15 -42.80 -16.20
C GLY A 644 -16.97 -43.84 -16.98
N LEU A 645 -18.30 -43.65 -17.09
CA LEU A 645 -19.18 -44.49 -17.89
C LEU A 645 -19.04 -44.20 -19.40
N ALA A 646 -18.84 -42.92 -19.78
CA ALA A 646 -18.61 -42.52 -21.17
C ALA A 646 -17.32 -43.12 -21.75
N LEU A 647 -16.23 -43.15 -20.95
CA LEU A 647 -14.97 -43.80 -21.34
C LEU A 647 -15.11 -45.33 -21.48
N SER A 648 -16.04 -45.98 -20.79
CA SER A 648 -16.26 -47.43 -20.93
C SER A 648 -17.08 -47.83 -22.17
N LEU A 649 -17.83 -46.89 -22.75
CA LEU A 649 -18.68 -47.13 -23.92
C LEU A 649 -17.97 -46.85 -25.25
N GLU A 650 -17.00 -45.93 -25.28
CA GLU A 650 -16.13 -45.74 -26.46
C GLU A 650 -15.15 -46.90 -26.66
N ASP A 651 -14.61 -47.48 -25.58
CA ASP A 651 -13.70 -48.64 -25.66
C ASP A 651 -14.39 -49.95 -26.06
N MET A 652 -15.73 -50.03 -25.99
CA MET A 652 -16.49 -51.20 -26.47
C MET A 652 -16.87 -51.12 -27.96
N HIS A 653 -16.76 -49.95 -28.59
CA HIS A 653 -17.11 -49.77 -30.01
C HIS A 653 -15.94 -49.97 -30.98
N PHE A 654 -14.70 -50.13 -30.50
CA PHE A 654 -13.51 -50.31 -31.33
C PHE A 654 -13.02 -51.77 -31.50
N THR A 655 -13.79 -52.77 -31.05
CA THR A 655 -13.42 -54.20 -31.18
C THR A 655 -14.42 -55.08 -31.93
N LEU A 656 -15.36 -54.51 -32.69
CA LEU A 656 -16.23 -55.29 -33.60
C LEU A 656 -16.54 -54.50 -34.88
N ASN A 657 -15.62 -54.54 -35.85
CA ASN A 657 -15.85 -54.72 -37.29
C ASN A 657 -14.53 -54.84 -38.05
#